data_AF-A0A954DD74-F1
#
_entry.id   AF-A0A954DD74-F1
#
_cell.length_a   1.000
_cell.length_b   1.000
_cell.length_c   1.000
_cell.angle_alpha   90.00
_cell.angle_beta   90.00
_cell.angle_gamma   90.00
#
_symmetry.space_group_name_H-M   'P 1'
#
loop_
_entity.id
_entity.type
_entity.pdbx_description
1 polymer ?
#
loop_
_entity_poly.entity_id
_entity_poly.type
_entity_poly.pdbx_seq_one_letter_code
_entity_poly.pdbx_strand_id
1 'polypeptide(L)'
;ASFSSRGVQGGRLFPNLCANGVSTDMARRDNEASNYIASGTSMASPMVCGAATLIRGYNRNLKSDETRAILLASTDASPGTGSGLNSTGPGAGYLQDDVAYAIAKDSSLHGRASLTNTTTSWTRNIAVKASQRIQIAIAWHRLNTSTTGTSWTNLNLQLRRGTTVLASSTTTSNLEEFIRYTPTATETLNIRVYLTGSVIGGSSQAFGWSTYGLATSVPGTYTTYGSGCGGTSGASSLVLPNGYASTSGNSANSYPFGWGHIRYMQVHDKSDFPGNTVIRGFQIRNRLNNAQNAMSIPLVLYVGHTASASTTLNTTFANNWKGASTLAFSGTLNVPSVAAQTNPTVWTVKIPFSTPFTYMPSEGNFLWEAQNSRTVTTTPNYFDAVSGSGAKGSRLYNSTSATATTGSLQSNYHVVMRLDGAPPVVAGAVVPKGYDATSGNSANSYPFGYYNLRYMQAHANTEFSGNMTIQGMAVRNRLNNAQIAQSRRMTIRVGYTSQNPRALNTTFASNWLSTPTTVFTGVLNTPAFPAQTNPKIWTLQVPYRTPFVYVPSRGHFLMEAQNSSTAGTSNFFDSVNSTTNPGSRLFNNTSSTAATGTLGAGYTVILQLQVTGSGSGVTLSNTGVPTINASFNINLSNASTNKIAILWLGGTQLNASLGAIAPGCSLYSSLDVLLGGVSTGASGSGTIPFGLPNNTSLIGTKFYNQYMVFDSGANTLGLTLSNGGAGMVGG
;
A
#
# COMPACT_ATOMS: atom_id res chain seq x y z
N ALA A 1 12.97 48.77 8.04
CA ALA A 1 14.22 49.34 7.48
C ALA A 1 14.12 50.86 7.41
N SER A 2 15.23 51.60 7.57
CA SER A 2 15.24 53.08 7.51
C SER A 2 14.85 53.64 6.14
N PHE A 3 15.18 52.94 5.05
CA PHE A 3 14.84 53.32 3.68
C PHE A 3 13.38 53.01 3.28
N SER A 4 12.60 52.31 4.12
CA SER A 4 11.23 51.94 3.76
C SER A 4 10.36 53.19 3.74
N SER A 5 9.79 53.51 2.59
CA SER A 5 8.84 54.61 2.47
C SER A 5 7.66 54.40 3.43
N ARG A 6 7.26 55.50 4.07
CA ARG A 6 6.11 55.61 4.97
C ARG A 6 5.24 56.71 4.41
N GLY A 7 3.93 56.57 4.43
CA GLY A 7 3.12 57.62 3.81
C GLY A 7 1.64 57.55 4.07
N VAL A 8 1.07 58.74 3.92
CA VAL A 8 -0.36 58.94 3.74
C VAL A 8 -0.54 59.68 2.42
N GLN A 9 -1.34 59.14 1.49
CA GLN A 9 -1.64 59.80 0.22
C GLN A 9 -3.17 59.85 0.03
N GLY A 10 -3.75 61.05 -0.07
CA GLY A 10 -5.21 61.20 -0.16
C GLY A 10 -5.96 60.63 1.05
N GLY A 11 -5.33 60.65 2.23
CA GLY A 11 -5.83 60.04 3.46
C GLY A 11 -5.63 58.52 3.56
N ARG A 12 -5.09 57.87 2.52
CA ARG A 12 -4.82 56.43 2.52
C ARG A 12 -3.49 56.10 3.17
N LEU A 13 -3.47 55.04 3.99
CA LEU A 13 -2.27 54.59 4.70
C LEU A 13 -1.44 53.64 3.83
N PHE A 14 -0.13 53.87 3.75
CA PHE A 14 0.83 53.00 3.07
C PHE A 14 2.10 52.77 3.90
N PRO A 15 2.74 51.59 3.79
CA PRO A 15 2.33 50.41 3.02
C PRO A 15 1.17 49.65 3.68
N ASN A 16 0.54 48.70 2.98
CA ASN A 16 -0.53 47.87 3.55
C ASN A 16 0.00 46.82 4.56
N LEU A 17 1.15 46.22 4.27
CA LEU A 17 1.88 45.27 5.11
C LEU A 17 3.37 45.33 4.76
N CYS A 18 4.24 44.70 5.54
CA CYS A 18 5.67 44.58 5.24
C CYS A 18 6.16 43.13 5.18
N ALA A 19 7.37 42.93 4.65
CA ALA A 19 8.08 41.65 4.60
C ALA A 19 9.59 41.89 4.69
N ASN A 20 10.40 40.83 4.61
CA ASN A 20 11.86 40.97 4.66
C ASN A 20 12.39 41.67 3.41
N GLY A 21 13.15 42.74 3.61
CA GLY A 21 13.77 43.49 2.52
C GLY A 21 15.16 43.99 2.86
N VAL A 22 15.81 43.46 3.89
CA VAL A 22 17.17 43.85 4.28
C VAL A 22 18.06 42.63 4.13
N SER A 23 19.17 42.80 3.41
CA SER A 23 20.15 41.74 3.15
C SER A 23 19.51 40.45 2.62
N THR A 24 18.56 40.60 1.71
CA THR A 24 17.89 39.48 1.07
C THR A 24 18.83 38.85 0.06
N ASP A 25 19.15 37.58 0.27
CA ASP A 25 19.87 36.74 -0.68
C ASP A 25 18.94 36.28 -1.81
N MET A 26 19.35 36.49 -3.06
CA MET A 26 18.61 36.12 -4.26
C MET A 26 19.54 35.66 -5.38
N ALA A 27 18.96 34.98 -6.38
CA ALA A 27 19.70 34.54 -7.55
C ALA A 27 20.38 35.71 -8.26
N ARG A 28 21.68 35.58 -8.55
CA ARG A 28 22.40 36.58 -9.34
C ARG A 28 22.10 36.38 -10.82
N ARG A 29 21.68 37.44 -11.49
CA ARG A 29 21.43 37.43 -12.93
C ARG A 29 22.67 36.94 -13.69
N ASP A 30 22.44 36.03 -14.64
CA ASP A 30 23.46 35.45 -15.54
C ASP A 30 24.62 34.72 -14.79
N ASN A 31 24.38 34.30 -13.54
CA ASN A 31 25.39 33.61 -12.73
C ASN A 31 24.75 32.63 -11.72
N GLU A 32 24.54 31.39 -12.15
CA GLU A 32 23.95 30.30 -11.35
C GLU A 32 24.84 29.84 -10.18
N ALA A 33 26.12 30.24 -10.17
CA ALA A 33 27.08 29.84 -9.15
C ALA A 33 27.22 30.86 -8.00
N SER A 34 26.45 31.95 -8.01
CA SER A 34 26.57 32.99 -6.98
C SER A 34 25.25 33.67 -6.64
N ASN A 35 25.25 34.25 -5.45
CA ASN A 35 24.13 34.96 -4.87
C ASN A 35 24.31 36.47 -4.99
N TYR A 36 23.21 37.20 -5.09
CA TYR A 36 23.14 38.65 -5.00
C TYR A 36 22.42 39.02 -3.70
N ILE A 37 23.09 39.74 -2.81
CA ILE A 37 22.51 40.20 -1.55
C ILE A 37 22.17 41.69 -1.70
N ALA A 38 20.90 42.05 -1.49
CA ALA A 38 20.44 43.42 -1.61
C ALA A 38 19.45 43.81 -0.52
N SER A 39 19.27 45.12 -0.34
CA SER A 39 18.28 45.70 0.55
C SER A 39 17.39 46.68 -0.20
N GLY A 40 16.07 46.61 0.03
CA GLY A 40 15.10 47.48 -0.60
C GLY A 40 13.67 46.97 -0.43
N THR A 41 12.68 47.86 -0.60
CA THR A 41 11.27 47.43 -0.74
C THR A 41 11.07 46.59 -2.01
N SER A 42 11.97 46.70 -2.98
CA SER A 42 12.09 45.82 -4.15
C SER A 42 12.39 44.36 -3.78
N MET A 43 12.96 44.09 -2.61
CA MET A 43 13.23 42.75 -2.10
C MET A 43 12.04 42.19 -1.31
N ALA A 44 11.30 43.06 -0.61
CA ALA A 44 10.12 42.68 0.17
C ALA A 44 8.89 42.38 -0.71
N SER A 45 8.66 43.17 -1.77
CA SER A 45 7.48 43.02 -2.63
C SER A 45 7.35 41.63 -3.28
N PRO A 46 8.43 41.01 -3.82
CA PRO A 46 8.37 39.66 -4.35
C PRO A 46 8.01 38.59 -3.31
N MET A 47 8.37 38.76 -2.03
CA MET A 47 7.98 37.80 -0.98
C MET A 47 6.47 37.81 -0.75
N VAL A 48 5.87 39.00 -0.71
CA VAL A 48 4.40 39.14 -0.61
C VAL A 48 3.71 38.58 -1.86
N CYS A 49 4.29 38.79 -3.04
CA CYS A 49 3.80 38.17 -4.28
C CYS A 49 3.87 36.64 -4.24
N GLY A 50 4.97 36.08 -3.71
CA GLY A 50 5.15 34.65 -3.48
C GLY A 50 4.08 34.08 -2.55
N ALA A 51 3.82 34.73 -1.41
CA ALA A 51 2.75 34.33 -0.50
C ALA A 51 1.36 34.39 -1.15
N ALA A 52 1.05 35.46 -1.91
CA ALA A 52 -0.18 35.56 -2.68
C ALA A 52 -0.32 34.43 -3.72
N THR A 53 0.80 34.05 -4.35
CA THR A 53 0.86 32.97 -5.34
C THR A 53 0.64 31.62 -4.68
N LEU A 54 1.24 31.38 -3.52
CA LEU A 54 1.07 30.16 -2.72
C LEU A 54 -0.41 29.93 -2.37
N ILE A 55 -1.08 30.96 -1.82
CA ILE A 55 -2.48 30.82 -1.42
C ILE A 55 -3.44 30.66 -2.60
N ARG A 56 -3.17 31.35 -3.73
CA ARG A 56 -3.97 31.20 -4.97
C ARG A 56 -3.65 29.92 -5.73
N GLY A 57 -2.46 29.37 -5.55
CA GLY A 57 -2.06 28.06 -6.05
C GLY A 57 -2.91 26.94 -5.41
N TYR A 58 -3.20 27.08 -4.12
CA TYR A 58 -4.14 26.21 -3.40
C TYR A 58 -5.59 26.45 -3.81
N ASN A 59 -6.07 27.70 -3.76
CA ASN A 59 -7.44 28.05 -4.14
C ASN A 59 -7.45 29.07 -5.29
N ARG A 60 -7.56 28.55 -6.52
CA ARG A 60 -7.55 29.36 -7.75
C ARG A 60 -8.75 30.29 -7.91
N ASN A 61 -9.81 30.09 -7.13
CA ASN A 61 -11.03 30.88 -7.20
C ASN A 61 -10.96 32.18 -6.38
N LEU A 62 -9.96 32.31 -5.49
CA LEU A 62 -9.76 33.52 -4.69
C LEU A 62 -9.64 34.76 -5.57
N LYS A 63 -10.45 35.77 -5.24
CA LYS A 63 -10.38 37.09 -5.87
C LYS A 63 -9.32 37.95 -5.17
N SER A 64 -8.92 39.05 -5.81
CA SER A 64 -7.82 39.87 -5.34
C SER A 64 -8.12 40.61 -4.03
N ASP A 65 -9.38 40.98 -3.79
CA ASP A 65 -9.85 41.57 -2.52
C ASP A 65 -9.78 40.55 -1.37
N GLU A 66 -10.24 39.33 -1.60
CA GLU A 66 -10.16 38.23 -0.63
C GLU A 66 -8.71 37.81 -0.34
N THR A 67 -7.89 37.67 -1.39
CA THR A 67 -6.45 37.40 -1.28
C THR A 67 -5.78 38.47 -0.40
N ARG A 68 -6.11 39.75 -0.62
CA ARG A 68 -5.59 40.86 0.20
C ARG A 68 -6.06 40.74 1.65
N ALA A 69 -7.35 40.45 1.90
CA ALA A 69 -7.87 40.29 3.26
C ALA A 69 -7.13 39.17 4.02
N ILE A 70 -6.86 38.03 3.37
CA ILE A 70 -6.09 36.91 3.95
C ILE A 70 -4.67 37.37 4.33
N LEU A 71 -3.97 38.05 3.43
CA LEU A 71 -2.60 38.54 3.69
C LEU A 71 -2.55 39.57 4.83
N LEU A 72 -3.58 40.41 4.98
CA LEU A 72 -3.65 41.37 6.07
C LEU A 72 -3.94 40.69 7.42
N ALA A 73 -4.91 39.77 7.45
CA ALA A 73 -5.31 39.07 8.66
C ALA A 73 -4.21 38.14 9.21
N SER A 74 -3.33 37.63 8.33
CA SER A 74 -2.21 36.75 8.68
C SER A 74 -0.96 37.47 9.18
N THR A 75 -0.90 38.81 9.16
CA THR A 75 0.31 39.53 9.57
C THR A 75 0.66 39.35 11.05
N ASP A 76 1.94 39.32 11.41
CA ASP A 76 2.35 39.44 12.82
C ASP A 76 2.38 40.89 13.28
N ALA A 77 2.23 41.08 14.59
CA ALA A 77 2.57 42.35 15.22
C ALA A 77 4.07 42.60 15.09
N SER A 78 4.44 43.84 14.78
CA SER A 78 5.82 44.28 14.72
C SER A 78 5.98 45.55 15.55
N PRO A 79 7.20 45.92 15.97
CA PRO A 79 7.42 47.19 16.67
C PRO A 79 6.78 48.35 15.91
N GLY A 80 5.88 49.06 16.57
CA GLY A 80 5.08 50.14 15.98
C GLY A 80 3.71 49.74 15.42
N THR A 81 3.29 48.47 15.42
CA THR A 81 1.90 48.12 15.07
C THR A 81 0.97 48.28 16.27
N GLY A 82 -0.14 49.00 16.09
CA GLY A 82 -1.22 49.11 17.09
C GLY A 82 -2.34 48.09 16.89
N SER A 83 -3.52 48.41 17.41
CA SER A 83 -4.77 47.65 17.22
C SER A 83 -5.38 47.82 15.82
N GLY A 84 -4.88 48.77 15.03
CA GLY A 84 -5.29 49.06 13.64
C GLY A 84 -4.09 49.32 12.71
N LEU A 85 -4.37 49.77 11.49
CA LEU A 85 -3.35 50.13 10.49
C LEU A 85 -2.49 51.31 10.97
N ASN A 86 -1.17 51.26 10.70
CA ASN A 86 -0.26 52.36 11.02
C ASN A 86 0.49 52.88 9.78
N SER A 87 0.35 54.17 9.46
CA SER A 87 1.07 54.87 8.38
C SER A 87 2.53 55.19 8.69
N THR A 88 2.93 55.21 9.96
CA THR A 88 4.32 55.42 10.40
C THR A 88 5.09 54.11 10.55
N GLY A 89 4.43 52.97 10.36
CA GLY A 89 4.95 51.63 10.62
C GLY A 89 4.68 50.65 9.48
N PRO A 90 4.62 49.34 9.75
CA PRO A 90 4.51 48.29 8.74
C PRO A 90 3.09 48.06 8.22
N GLY A 91 2.21 49.08 8.20
CA GLY A 91 0.81 48.91 7.84
C GLY A 91 0.07 48.04 8.86
N ALA A 92 -0.46 46.89 8.41
CA ALA A 92 -1.09 45.87 9.26
C ALA A 92 -0.07 45.04 10.07
N GLY A 93 1.16 44.92 9.58
CA GLY A 93 2.20 44.11 10.22
C GLY A 93 3.12 43.40 9.25
N TYR A 94 3.85 42.42 9.78
CA TYR A 94 4.84 41.63 9.03
C TYR A 94 4.20 40.38 8.43
N LEU A 95 4.51 40.05 7.18
CA LEU A 95 3.99 38.87 6.50
C LEU A 95 4.27 37.57 7.27
N GLN A 96 3.26 36.72 7.43
CA GLN A 96 3.39 35.30 7.79
C GLN A 96 2.69 34.46 6.72
N ASP A 97 3.48 33.86 5.83
CA ASP A 97 2.98 33.13 4.65
C ASP A 97 2.39 31.75 5.02
N ASP A 98 2.93 31.10 6.04
CA ASP A 98 2.38 29.88 6.65
C ASP A 98 0.98 30.10 7.22
N VAL A 99 0.77 31.20 7.95
CA VAL A 99 -0.54 31.59 8.47
C VAL A 99 -1.50 31.96 7.35
N ALA A 100 -1.04 32.72 6.35
CA ALA A 100 -1.85 33.04 5.18
C ALA A 100 -2.32 31.77 4.45
N TYR A 101 -1.44 30.79 4.31
CA TYR A 101 -1.75 29.48 3.72
C TYR A 101 -2.73 28.68 4.57
N ALA A 102 -2.55 28.65 5.89
CA ALA A 102 -3.47 27.99 6.81
C ALA A 102 -4.89 28.58 6.74
N ILE A 103 -5.01 29.92 6.71
CA ILE A 103 -6.29 30.61 6.50
C ILE A 103 -6.91 30.19 5.17
N ALA A 104 -6.16 30.22 4.07
CA ALA A 104 -6.67 29.88 2.74
C ALA A 104 -7.16 28.42 2.61
N LYS A 105 -6.72 27.53 3.50
CA LYS A 105 -7.18 26.13 3.57
C LYS A 105 -8.52 25.95 4.27
N ASP A 106 -8.88 26.89 5.13
CA ASP A 106 -10.12 26.84 5.92
C ASP A 106 -11.08 27.91 5.42
N SER A 107 -12.07 27.50 4.62
CA SER A 107 -13.10 28.38 4.08
C SER A 107 -13.99 29.01 5.16
N SER A 108 -13.89 28.60 6.42
CA SER A 108 -14.53 29.30 7.54
C SER A 108 -13.74 30.54 7.98
N LEU A 109 -12.48 30.70 7.57
CA LEU A 109 -11.63 31.81 7.99
C LEU A 109 -11.56 32.96 6.97
N HIS A 110 -12.19 32.82 5.80
CA HIS A 110 -12.22 33.85 4.78
C HIS A 110 -13.46 33.72 3.88
N GLY A 111 -13.72 34.77 3.10
CA GLY A 111 -14.78 34.73 2.10
C GLY A 111 -14.98 36.07 1.40
N ARG A 112 -16.08 36.16 0.64
CA ARG A 112 -16.54 37.41 0.02
C ARG A 112 -17.98 37.70 0.39
N ALA A 113 -18.31 38.97 0.50
CA ALA A 113 -19.65 39.47 0.72
C ALA A 113 -19.85 40.77 -0.08
N SER A 114 -21.09 41.27 -0.12
CA SER A 114 -21.44 42.48 -0.85
C SER A 114 -22.48 43.28 -0.09
N LEU A 115 -22.37 44.61 -0.12
CA LEU A 115 -23.36 45.53 0.43
C LEU A 115 -24.04 46.32 -0.69
N THR A 116 -25.27 46.75 -0.46
CA THR A 116 -26.06 47.59 -1.38
C THR A 116 -26.65 48.75 -0.61
N ASN A 117 -27.27 49.70 -1.30
CA ASN A 117 -27.99 50.81 -0.63
C ASN A 117 -29.18 50.33 0.22
N THR A 118 -29.65 49.09 0.03
CA THR A 118 -30.71 48.48 0.85
C THR A 118 -30.16 47.51 1.90
N THR A 119 -29.10 46.77 1.57
CA THR A 119 -28.38 45.88 2.49
C THR A 119 -27.12 46.57 2.96
N THR A 120 -27.26 47.43 3.97
CA THR A 120 -26.19 48.35 4.40
C THR A 120 -25.22 47.76 5.41
N SER A 121 -25.44 46.53 5.87
CA SER A 121 -24.50 45.84 6.76
C SER A 121 -24.48 44.33 6.55
N TRP A 122 -23.31 43.74 6.80
CA TRP A 122 -23.06 42.31 6.83
C TRP A 122 -22.51 41.96 8.21
N THR A 123 -22.92 40.80 8.74
CA THR A 123 -22.45 40.34 10.05
C THR A 123 -22.03 38.88 10.01
N ARG A 124 -21.10 38.52 10.90
CA ARG A 124 -20.62 37.15 11.06
C ARG A 124 -20.22 36.88 12.50
N ASN A 125 -20.67 35.76 13.06
CA ASN A 125 -20.25 35.31 14.37
C ASN A 125 -18.91 34.57 14.30
N ILE A 126 -18.05 34.79 15.28
CA ILE A 126 -16.75 34.12 15.43
C ILE A 126 -16.57 33.63 16.86
N ALA A 127 -16.06 32.40 17.02
CA ALA A 127 -15.68 31.87 18.31
C ALA A 127 -14.25 32.30 18.65
N VAL A 128 -14.07 32.91 19.81
CA VAL A 128 -12.78 33.44 20.27
C VAL A 128 -12.41 32.83 21.62
N LYS A 129 -11.10 32.76 21.90
CA LYS A 129 -10.57 32.26 23.17
C LYS A 129 -9.99 33.41 23.98
N ALA A 130 -10.19 33.39 25.30
CA ALA A 130 -9.57 34.34 26.21
C ALA A 130 -8.05 34.38 25.99
N SER A 131 -7.49 35.59 25.98
CA SER A 131 -6.05 35.85 25.82
C SER A 131 -5.44 35.44 24.47
N GLN A 132 -6.21 34.91 23.53
CA GLN A 132 -5.73 34.56 22.19
C GLN A 132 -5.98 35.72 21.23
N ARG A 133 -4.91 36.35 20.74
CA ARG A 133 -4.99 37.44 19.76
C ARG A 133 -5.75 36.99 18.51
N ILE A 134 -6.79 37.73 18.14
CA ILE A 134 -7.49 37.62 16.87
C ILE A 134 -7.15 38.78 15.95
N GLN A 135 -7.22 38.53 14.65
CA GLN A 135 -7.05 39.54 13.61
C GLN A 135 -8.17 39.42 12.59
N ILE A 136 -8.73 40.56 12.20
CA ILE A 136 -9.84 40.65 11.27
C ILE A 136 -9.46 41.67 10.21
N ALA A 137 -9.59 41.30 8.94
CA ALA A 137 -9.34 42.20 7.83
C ALA A 137 -10.49 42.15 6.83
N ILE A 138 -10.82 43.31 6.26
CA ILE A 138 -11.61 43.41 5.03
C ILE A 138 -10.84 44.21 3.99
N ALA A 139 -11.09 43.93 2.72
CA ALA A 139 -10.55 44.69 1.60
C ALA A 139 -11.55 44.77 0.45
N TRP A 140 -11.56 45.86 -0.29
CA TRP A 140 -12.44 46.06 -1.44
C TRP A 140 -11.76 46.84 -2.56
N HIS A 141 -12.37 46.85 -3.75
CA HIS A 141 -11.93 47.66 -4.87
C HIS A 141 -12.79 48.90 -5.02
N ARG A 142 -12.17 50.01 -5.38
CA ARG A 142 -12.88 51.25 -5.73
C ARG A 142 -13.61 51.05 -7.06
N LEU A 143 -14.91 51.32 -7.10
CA LEU A 143 -15.72 51.20 -8.32
C LEU A 143 -15.66 52.47 -9.19
N ASN A 144 -15.79 53.65 -8.57
CA ASN A 144 -15.62 54.92 -9.26
C ASN A 144 -14.15 55.35 -9.25
N THR A 145 -13.43 55.18 -10.35
CA THR A 145 -11.99 55.51 -10.48
C THR A 145 -11.70 56.94 -10.94
N SER A 146 -12.70 57.83 -10.98
CA SER A 146 -12.51 59.25 -11.33
C SER A 146 -11.35 59.87 -10.53
N THR A 147 -10.38 60.42 -11.25
CA THR A 147 -9.12 60.96 -10.72
C THR A 147 -9.31 62.23 -9.88
N THR A 148 -10.48 62.86 -9.94
CA THR A 148 -10.79 64.13 -9.26
C THR A 148 -11.83 63.98 -8.14
N GLY A 149 -12.53 62.84 -8.06
CA GLY A 149 -13.57 62.63 -7.07
C GLY A 149 -13.03 62.14 -5.73
N THR A 150 -13.35 62.85 -4.64
CA THR A 150 -13.24 62.39 -3.24
C THR A 150 -14.35 61.40 -2.86
N SER A 151 -15.32 61.18 -3.75
CA SER A 151 -16.47 60.31 -3.52
C SER A 151 -16.17 58.86 -3.92
N TRP A 152 -16.03 57.97 -2.94
CA TRP A 152 -16.00 56.52 -3.10
C TRP A 152 -16.84 55.80 -2.05
N THR A 153 -17.20 54.55 -2.32
CA THR A 153 -17.86 53.70 -1.32
C THR A 153 -16.94 53.48 -0.13
N ASN A 154 -17.42 53.80 1.08
CA ASN A 154 -16.69 53.60 2.33
C ASN A 154 -17.33 52.49 3.16
N LEU A 155 -16.51 51.54 3.62
CA LEU A 155 -16.90 50.42 4.46
C LEU A 155 -16.18 50.53 5.81
N ASN A 156 -16.93 50.41 6.90
CA ASN A 156 -16.38 50.34 8.24
C ASN A 156 -16.41 48.91 8.79
N LEU A 157 -15.46 48.59 9.66
CA LEU A 157 -15.33 47.31 10.34
C LEU A 157 -15.52 47.48 11.85
N GLN A 158 -16.33 46.62 12.46
CA GLN A 158 -16.54 46.55 13.91
C GLN A 158 -16.43 45.10 14.40
N LEU A 159 -15.90 44.95 15.61
CA LEU A 159 -16.02 43.75 16.42
C LEU A 159 -16.91 44.06 17.62
N ARG A 160 -17.93 43.24 17.86
CA ARG A 160 -18.99 43.51 18.84
C ARG A 160 -19.26 42.34 19.78
N ARG A 161 -19.67 42.68 21.01
CA ARG A 161 -20.33 41.79 21.97
C ARG A 161 -21.78 42.26 22.11
N GLY A 162 -22.71 41.54 21.48
CA GLY A 162 -24.08 42.02 21.33
C GLY A 162 -24.11 43.39 20.64
N THR A 163 -24.65 44.41 21.33
CA THR A 163 -24.69 45.79 20.84
C THR A 163 -23.40 46.58 21.13
N THR A 164 -22.56 46.12 22.06
CA THR A 164 -21.33 46.81 22.48
C THR A 164 -20.23 46.65 21.44
N VAL A 165 -19.61 47.75 21.00
CA VAL A 165 -18.45 47.72 20.11
C VAL A 165 -17.19 47.53 20.95
N LEU A 166 -16.46 46.44 20.72
CA LEU A 166 -15.20 46.12 21.39
C LEU A 166 -13.99 46.75 20.69
N ALA A 167 -14.03 46.78 19.36
CA ALA A 167 -13.03 47.40 18.51
C ALA A 167 -13.66 47.84 17.18
N SER A 168 -13.09 48.86 16.56
CA SER A 168 -13.55 49.36 15.26
C SER A 168 -12.41 49.91 14.42
N SER A 169 -12.55 49.82 13.12
CA SER A 169 -11.69 50.48 12.13
C SER A 169 -12.61 51.19 11.13
N THR A 170 -12.45 52.51 11.03
CA THR A 170 -13.41 53.43 10.38
C THR A 170 -12.69 54.45 9.50
N THR A 171 -11.67 54.00 8.78
CA THR A 171 -10.84 54.89 7.97
C THR A 171 -11.59 55.31 6.72
N THR A 172 -11.76 56.62 6.52
CA THR A 172 -12.64 57.13 5.43
C THR A 172 -12.04 57.00 4.04
N SER A 173 -10.72 56.79 3.94
CA SER A 173 -10.01 56.82 2.67
C SER A 173 -9.42 55.49 2.23
N ASN A 174 -9.23 54.52 3.14
CA ASN A 174 -8.63 53.24 2.78
C ASN A 174 -9.61 52.37 1.99
N LEU A 175 -9.05 51.36 1.32
CA LEU A 175 -9.82 50.30 0.66
C LEU A 175 -9.69 48.98 1.43
N GLU A 176 -9.37 49.10 2.71
CA GLU A 176 -9.17 48.03 3.65
C GLU A 176 -9.40 48.53 5.08
N GLU A 177 -9.90 47.64 5.93
CA GLU A 177 -10.01 47.88 7.37
C GLU A 177 -9.41 46.69 8.11
N PHE A 178 -8.79 46.95 9.26
CA PHE A 178 -8.08 45.94 10.03
C PHE A 178 -8.28 46.14 11.53
N ILE A 179 -8.61 45.06 12.24
CA ILE A 179 -8.71 45.02 13.69
C ILE A 179 -7.79 43.93 14.21
N ARG A 180 -6.98 44.26 15.22
CA ARG A 180 -6.28 43.32 16.09
C ARG A 180 -6.84 43.45 17.49
N TYR A 181 -7.31 42.34 18.06
CA TYR A 181 -7.99 42.32 19.35
C TYR A 181 -7.57 41.09 20.15
N THR A 182 -7.42 41.24 21.47
CA THR A 182 -7.15 40.13 22.39
C THR A 182 -8.37 39.97 23.30
N PRO A 183 -9.19 38.92 23.13
CA PRO A 183 -10.38 38.70 23.94
C PRO A 183 -10.04 38.53 25.42
N THR A 184 -10.87 39.11 26.28
CA THR A 184 -10.77 38.91 27.73
C THR A 184 -11.50 37.66 28.22
N ALA A 185 -12.35 37.06 27.37
CA ALA A 185 -13.11 35.86 27.66
C ALA A 185 -13.17 34.94 26.43
N THR A 186 -13.41 33.65 26.66
CA THR A 186 -13.75 32.68 25.62
C THR A 186 -15.24 32.80 25.34
N GLU A 187 -15.61 33.28 24.17
CA GLU A 187 -16.99 33.62 23.84
C GLU A 187 -17.22 33.67 22.32
N THR A 188 -18.45 33.94 21.90
CA THR A 188 -18.80 34.24 20.51
C THR A 188 -18.93 35.74 20.33
N LEU A 189 -18.11 36.32 19.45
CA LEU A 189 -18.18 37.74 19.07
C LEU A 189 -18.80 37.91 17.68
N ASN A 190 -19.24 39.12 17.36
CA ASN A 190 -19.84 39.46 16.08
C ASN A 190 -18.94 40.44 15.31
N ILE A 191 -18.52 40.06 14.10
CA ILE A 191 -17.92 40.97 13.12
C ILE A 191 -19.07 41.66 12.40
N ARG A 192 -19.01 42.98 12.28
CA ARG A 192 -19.94 43.78 11.48
C ARG A 192 -19.17 44.63 10.49
N VAL A 193 -19.55 44.52 9.22
CA VAL A 193 -19.11 45.39 8.13
C VAL A 193 -20.31 46.22 7.69
N TYR A 194 -20.16 47.53 7.55
CA TYR A 194 -21.29 48.39 7.18
C TYR A 194 -20.88 49.58 6.31
N LEU A 195 -21.82 50.00 5.46
CA LEU A 195 -21.70 51.20 4.63
C LEU A 195 -21.86 52.46 5.49
N THR A 196 -21.03 53.48 5.27
CA THR A 196 -21.19 54.81 5.90
C THR A 196 -21.92 55.82 5.02
N GLY A 197 -22.37 55.40 3.84
CA GLY A 197 -23.07 56.22 2.85
C GLY A 197 -23.60 55.35 1.72
N SER A 198 -23.94 55.96 0.58
CA SER A 198 -24.36 55.20 -0.61
C SER A 198 -23.19 54.51 -1.29
N VAL A 199 -23.45 53.38 -1.97
CA VAL A 199 -22.52 52.78 -2.92
C VAL A 199 -22.29 53.76 -4.07
N ILE A 200 -21.03 54.04 -4.38
CA ILE A 200 -20.63 55.02 -5.41
C ILE A 200 -19.98 54.28 -6.59
N GLY A 201 -20.48 54.53 -7.80
CA GLY A 201 -19.98 53.91 -9.03
C GLY A 201 -20.54 52.52 -9.33
N GLY A 202 -21.62 52.10 -8.66
CA GLY A 202 -22.30 50.83 -8.91
C GLY A 202 -23.55 50.64 -8.04
N SER A 203 -24.22 49.49 -8.20
CA SER A 203 -25.39 49.10 -7.39
C SER A 203 -25.02 48.30 -6.13
N SER A 204 -23.80 47.77 -6.06
CA SER A 204 -23.29 47.00 -4.93
C SER A 204 -21.78 47.12 -4.78
N GLN A 205 -21.29 47.08 -3.55
CA GLN A 205 -19.86 47.06 -3.22
C GLN A 205 -19.48 45.69 -2.65
N ALA A 206 -18.77 44.90 -3.44
CA ALA A 206 -18.18 43.64 -2.99
C ALA A 206 -16.91 43.90 -2.16
N PHE A 207 -16.66 43.02 -1.20
CA PHE A 207 -15.45 43.01 -0.38
C PHE A 207 -15.05 41.58 0.00
N GLY A 208 -13.74 41.36 0.17
CA GLY A 208 -13.19 40.18 0.79
C GLY A 208 -13.08 40.37 2.31
N TRP A 209 -13.26 39.29 3.08
CA TRP A 209 -13.07 39.28 4.53
C TRP A 209 -12.18 38.10 4.93
N SER A 210 -11.43 38.25 6.03
CA SER A 210 -10.64 37.17 6.63
C SER A 210 -10.46 37.35 8.14
N THR A 211 -10.30 36.24 8.84
CA THR A 211 -10.11 36.16 10.29
C THR A 211 -8.99 35.19 10.66
N TYR A 212 -8.13 35.57 11.60
CA TYR A 212 -7.08 34.73 12.19
C TYR A 212 -7.21 34.68 13.72
N GLY A 213 -6.64 33.65 14.34
CA GLY A 213 -6.57 33.50 15.80
C GLY A 213 -7.87 33.02 16.45
N LEU A 214 -8.81 32.48 15.66
CA LEU A 214 -10.03 31.90 16.19
C LEU A 214 -9.72 30.63 17.00
N ALA A 215 -10.67 30.22 17.83
CA ALA A 215 -10.69 28.88 18.42
C ALA A 215 -11.00 27.85 17.31
N THR A 216 -10.09 27.68 16.35
CA THR A 216 -10.15 26.60 15.37
C THR A 216 -9.58 25.36 16.01
N SER A 217 -10.34 24.27 16.02
CA SER A 217 -9.74 22.97 16.21
C SER A 217 -8.71 22.77 15.09
N VAL A 218 -7.42 22.74 15.43
CA VAL A 218 -6.40 22.25 14.51
C VAL A 218 -6.63 20.74 14.47
N PRO A 219 -7.09 20.13 13.36
CA PRO A 219 -7.24 18.69 13.33
C PRO A 219 -5.86 18.05 13.50
N GLY A 220 -5.76 17.01 14.30
CA GLY A 220 -4.54 16.23 14.36
C GLY A 220 -4.17 15.65 12.99
N THR A 221 -2.95 15.16 12.85
CA THR A 221 -2.55 14.37 11.68
C THR A 221 -2.21 12.95 12.10
N TYR A 222 -2.40 12.00 11.19
CA TYR A 222 -2.00 10.62 11.40
C TYR A 222 -1.51 10.03 10.08
N THR A 223 -0.35 9.39 10.10
CA THR A 223 0.26 8.75 8.93
C THR A 223 0.83 7.39 9.29
N THR A 224 0.91 6.48 8.33
CA THR A 224 1.50 5.15 8.51
C THR A 224 2.82 5.04 7.74
N TYR A 225 3.74 4.22 8.24
CA TYR A 225 5.07 4.04 7.64
C TYR A 225 5.61 2.63 7.92
N GLY A 226 6.56 2.19 7.09
CA GLY A 226 7.10 0.84 7.18
C GLY A 226 6.11 -0.24 6.73
N SER A 227 6.44 -1.50 6.99
CA SER A 227 5.64 -2.66 6.58
C SER A 227 5.55 -3.68 7.71
N GLY A 228 4.35 -4.21 7.97
CA GLY A 228 4.22 -5.33 8.90
C GLY A 228 4.93 -6.58 8.38
N CYS A 229 5.35 -7.46 9.30
CA CYS A 229 5.86 -8.77 8.91
C CYS A 229 4.73 -9.78 8.70
N GLY A 230 5.02 -10.80 7.88
CA GLY A 230 4.06 -11.87 7.60
C GLY A 230 3.77 -12.69 8.85
N GLY A 231 2.49 -12.82 9.19
CA GLY A 231 2.02 -13.78 10.20
C GLY A 231 1.63 -15.10 9.56
N THR A 232 1.15 -16.02 10.40
CA THR A 232 0.33 -17.16 9.94
C THR A 232 -1.03 -16.69 9.42
N SER A 233 -1.40 -15.42 9.62
CA SER A 233 -2.50 -14.78 8.93
C SER A 233 -2.23 -14.69 7.45
N GLY A 234 -3.17 -15.24 6.68
CA GLY A 234 -3.25 -14.96 5.27
C GLY A 234 -2.40 -15.87 4.40
N ALA A 235 -2.09 -17.09 4.86
CA ALA A 235 -2.50 -18.21 4.01
C ALA A 235 -3.99 -17.98 3.71
N SER A 236 -4.31 -17.24 2.64
CA SER A 236 -5.69 -17.05 2.21
C SER A 236 -6.17 -18.45 1.92
N SER A 237 -6.85 -19.04 2.89
CA SER A 237 -7.32 -20.40 2.78
C SER A 237 -8.38 -20.34 1.70
N LEU A 238 -8.01 -20.78 0.51
CA LEU A 238 -8.84 -20.61 -0.67
C LEU A 238 -9.95 -21.65 -0.57
N VAL A 239 -11.18 -21.20 -0.35
CA VAL A 239 -12.34 -22.09 -0.32
C VAL A 239 -12.91 -22.22 -1.72
N LEU A 240 -12.97 -23.45 -2.19
CA LEU A 240 -13.47 -23.81 -3.51
C LEU A 240 -14.80 -24.57 -3.36
N PRO A 241 -15.84 -24.19 -4.12
CA PRO A 241 -15.87 -23.05 -5.04
C PRO A 241 -15.92 -21.71 -4.30
N ASN A 242 -15.57 -20.62 -4.98
CA ASN A 242 -15.64 -19.28 -4.40
C ASN A 242 -17.08 -18.96 -3.95
N GLY A 243 -17.20 -18.35 -2.75
CA GLY A 243 -18.50 -18.00 -2.14
C GLY A 243 -18.99 -18.96 -1.05
N TYR A 244 -18.34 -20.11 -0.87
CA TYR A 244 -18.75 -21.11 0.14
C TYR A 244 -17.92 -21.11 1.43
N ALA A 245 -17.09 -20.07 1.66
CA ALA A 245 -16.27 -19.97 2.86
C ALA A 245 -17.10 -19.94 4.17
N SER A 246 -18.22 -19.22 4.15
CA SER A 246 -19.13 -19.04 5.28
C SER A 246 -20.54 -19.58 5.04
N THR A 247 -20.77 -20.24 3.91
CA THR A 247 -22.10 -20.71 3.47
C THR A 247 -22.01 -22.19 3.12
N SER A 248 -22.93 -23.01 3.62
CA SER A 248 -23.00 -24.44 3.24
C SER A 248 -23.36 -24.60 1.76
N GLY A 249 -22.87 -25.66 1.14
CA GLY A 249 -23.34 -26.08 -0.17
C GLY A 249 -24.82 -26.49 -0.16
N ASN A 250 -25.41 -26.62 -1.35
CA ASN A 250 -26.80 -27.07 -1.53
C ASN A 250 -26.92 -28.60 -1.72
N SER A 251 -25.82 -29.36 -1.60
CA SER A 251 -25.75 -30.80 -1.83
C SER A 251 -24.88 -31.49 -0.79
N ALA A 252 -24.73 -32.81 -0.91
CA ALA A 252 -23.91 -33.64 -0.05
C ALA A 252 -23.19 -34.72 -0.85
N ASN A 253 -21.89 -34.90 -0.62
CA ASN A 253 -21.08 -35.87 -1.33
C ASN A 253 -20.45 -36.89 -0.38
N SER A 254 -20.61 -38.17 -0.65
CA SER A 254 -19.94 -39.25 0.09
C SER A 254 -18.68 -39.79 -0.59
N TYR A 255 -18.32 -39.29 -1.77
CA TYR A 255 -17.10 -39.66 -2.51
C TYR A 255 -16.01 -38.59 -2.38
N PRO A 256 -14.72 -38.95 -2.39
CA PRO A 256 -14.15 -40.29 -2.26
C PRO A 256 -14.04 -40.79 -0.81
N PHE A 257 -14.31 -39.95 0.18
CA PHE A 257 -13.88 -40.21 1.56
C PHE A 257 -14.94 -40.90 2.44
N GLY A 258 -16.18 -41.03 1.98
CA GLY A 258 -17.28 -41.65 2.73
C GLY A 258 -17.57 -43.09 2.34
N TRP A 259 -17.09 -43.55 1.18
CA TRP A 259 -17.28 -44.92 0.66
C TRP A 259 -15.96 -45.70 0.57
N GLY A 260 -16.04 -47.02 0.43
CA GLY A 260 -14.91 -47.88 0.09
C GLY A 260 -14.76 -48.10 -1.42
N HIS A 261 -13.57 -48.54 -1.87
CA HIS A 261 -13.26 -48.94 -3.25
C HIS A 261 -13.66 -47.91 -4.31
N ILE A 262 -13.04 -46.72 -4.28
CA ILE A 262 -13.38 -45.65 -5.21
C ILE A 262 -12.14 -45.01 -5.85
N ARG A 263 -12.23 -44.80 -7.17
CA ARG A 263 -11.40 -43.83 -7.89
C ARG A 263 -12.24 -42.58 -8.13
N TYR A 264 -11.73 -41.43 -7.76
CA TYR A 264 -12.42 -40.16 -7.84
C TYR A 264 -11.51 -39.09 -8.41
N MET A 265 -12.02 -38.25 -9.29
CA MET A 265 -11.31 -37.12 -9.87
C MET A 265 -12.24 -35.92 -9.87
N GLN A 266 -11.72 -34.75 -9.54
CA GLN A 266 -12.50 -33.53 -9.55
C GLN A 266 -11.69 -32.36 -10.11
N VAL A 267 -12.34 -31.60 -10.99
CA VAL A 267 -11.82 -30.38 -11.59
C VAL A 267 -12.42 -29.15 -10.93
N HIS A 268 -11.59 -28.13 -10.75
CA HIS A 268 -11.96 -26.81 -10.23
C HIS A 268 -11.65 -25.76 -11.29
N ASP A 269 -12.59 -24.87 -11.54
CA ASP A 269 -12.40 -23.79 -12.50
C ASP A 269 -11.27 -22.84 -12.06
N LYS A 270 -10.39 -22.50 -13.00
CA LYS A 270 -9.27 -21.59 -12.74
C LYS A 270 -9.72 -20.20 -12.28
N SER A 271 -10.94 -19.77 -12.60
CA SER A 271 -11.51 -18.50 -12.12
C SER A 271 -11.76 -18.47 -10.62
N ASP A 272 -11.76 -19.63 -9.95
CA ASP A 272 -11.87 -19.65 -8.50
C ASP A 272 -10.54 -19.34 -7.80
N PHE A 273 -9.43 -19.20 -8.53
CA PHE A 273 -8.12 -18.92 -7.96
C PHE A 273 -7.71 -17.45 -8.16
N PRO A 274 -7.16 -16.79 -7.12
CA PRO A 274 -6.69 -15.40 -7.23
C PRO A 274 -5.40 -15.24 -8.04
N GLY A 275 -4.75 -16.34 -8.40
CA GLY A 275 -3.48 -16.38 -9.13
C GLY A 275 -2.70 -17.66 -8.88
N ASN A 276 -1.39 -17.62 -9.13
CA ASN A 276 -0.49 -18.73 -8.81
C ASN A 276 -0.52 -19.02 -7.30
N THR A 277 -0.72 -20.29 -6.96
CA THR A 277 -0.98 -20.71 -5.57
C THR A 277 -0.14 -21.94 -5.24
N VAL A 278 0.61 -21.91 -4.14
CA VAL A 278 1.28 -23.11 -3.61
C VAL A 278 0.32 -23.82 -2.67
N ILE A 279 -0.14 -25.00 -3.06
CA ILE A 279 -1.06 -25.86 -2.32
C ILE A 279 -0.23 -26.88 -1.54
N ARG A 280 -0.41 -26.89 -0.22
CA ARG A 280 0.28 -27.79 0.74
C ARG A 280 -0.64 -28.84 1.31
N GLY A 281 -1.92 -28.78 0.97
CA GLY A 281 -2.95 -29.65 1.49
C GLY A 281 -4.31 -29.10 1.12
N PHE A 282 -5.34 -29.86 1.47
CA PHE A 282 -6.68 -29.31 1.54
C PHE A 282 -7.45 -29.91 2.70
N GLN A 283 -8.50 -29.21 3.08
CA GLN A 283 -9.43 -29.58 4.12
C GLN A 283 -10.82 -29.66 3.55
N ILE A 284 -11.62 -30.58 4.07
CA ILE A 284 -13.02 -30.74 3.71
C ILE A 284 -13.83 -30.69 4.99
N ARG A 285 -15.02 -30.08 4.89
CA ARG A 285 -15.96 -30.03 6.00
C ARG A 285 -17.08 -31.04 5.82
N ASN A 286 -17.56 -31.53 6.96
CA ASN A 286 -18.72 -32.39 7.04
C ASN A 286 -19.98 -31.64 6.57
N ARG A 287 -20.97 -32.38 6.06
CA ARG A 287 -22.29 -31.82 5.72
C ARG A 287 -22.97 -31.31 6.99
N LEU A 288 -23.54 -30.11 6.95
CA LEU A 288 -24.29 -29.57 8.08
C LEU A 288 -25.44 -30.50 8.49
N ASN A 289 -25.68 -30.58 9.79
CA ASN A 289 -26.70 -31.43 10.43
C ASN A 289 -26.50 -32.94 10.29
N ASN A 290 -25.40 -33.40 9.68
CA ASN A 290 -25.05 -34.82 9.61
C ASN A 290 -23.94 -35.12 10.61
N ALA A 291 -24.04 -36.22 11.36
CA ALA A 291 -22.91 -36.74 12.12
C ALA A 291 -21.93 -37.47 11.17
N GLN A 292 -20.65 -37.47 11.53
CA GLN A 292 -19.57 -38.15 10.82
C GLN A 292 -18.97 -39.22 11.74
N ASN A 293 -18.83 -40.45 11.24
CA ASN A 293 -18.15 -41.53 11.95
C ASN A 293 -16.64 -41.48 11.70
N ALA A 294 -15.85 -41.89 12.71
CA ALA A 294 -14.42 -42.05 12.52
C ALA A 294 -14.11 -43.17 11.52
N MET A 295 -13.11 -42.98 10.65
CA MET A 295 -12.69 -43.98 9.67
C MET A 295 -11.24 -43.79 9.25
N SER A 296 -10.58 -44.90 8.90
CA SER A 296 -9.23 -44.91 8.32
C SER A 296 -9.30 -45.34 6.87
N ILE A 297 -8.68 -44.57 5.98
CA ILE A 297 -8.78 -44.70 4.53
C ILE A 297 -7.39 -44.86 3.95
N PRO A 298 -7.04 -46.01 3.33
CA PRO A 298 -5.86 -46.10 2.47
C PRO A 298 -6.09 -45.23 1.25
N LEU A 299 -5.32 -44.14 1.12
CA LEU A 299 -5.53 -43.09 0.13
C LEU A 299 -4.24 -42.81 -0.64
N VAL A 300 -4.36 -42.79 -1.96
CA VAL A 300 -3.37 -42.18 -2.86
C VAL A 300 -4.02 -40.97 -3.52
N LEU A 301 -3.35 -39.81 -3.45
CA LEU A 301 -3.85 -38.54 -3.97
C LEU A 301 -2.86 -37.97 -4.99
N TYR A 302 -3.36 -37.64 -6.17
CA TYR A 302 -2.65 -36.93 -7.22
C TYR A 302 -3.23 -35.54 -7.43
N VAL A 303 -2.39 -34.58 -7.81
CA VAL A 303 -2.79 -33.22 -8.18
C VAL A 303 -2.07 -32.78 -9.45
N GLY A 304 -2.65 -31.85 -10.19
CA GLY A 304 -2.11 -31.38 -11.46
C GLY A 304 -3.06 -30.44 -12.18
N HIS A 305 -2.89 -30.33 -13.49
CA HIS A 305 -3.68 -29.47 -14.34
C HIS A 305 -4.50 -30.27 -15.34
N THR A 306 -5.57 -29.66 -15.84
CA THR A 306 -6.33 -30.16 -16.99
C THR A 306 -6.61 -29.06 -18.00
N ALA A 307 -6.59 -29.44 -19.28
CA ALA A 307 -7.07 -28.58 -20.37
C ALA A 307 -8.60 -28.67 -20.55
N SER A 308 -9.25 -29.70 -19.97
CA SER A 308 -10.69 -29.87 -20.02
C SER A 308 -11.40 -28.71 -19.32
N ALA A 309 -12.54 -28.30 -19.85
CA ALA A 309 -13.38 -27.32 -19.16
C ALA A 309 -13.88 -27.91 -17.85
N SER A 310 -14.20 -27.04 -16.89
CA SER A 310 -14.68 -27.44 -15.58
C SER A 310 -15.99 -28.24 -15.62
N THR A 311 -16.68 -28.30 -16.77
CA THR A 311 -17.94 -29.03 -17.01
C THR A 311 -17.82 -30.29 -17.88
N THR A 312 -16.66 -30.56 -18.51
CA THR A 312 -16.51 -31.56 -19.59
C THR A 312 -15.31 -32.49 -19.41
N LEU A 313 -15.15 -33.11 -18.24
CA LEU A 313 -14.15 -34.17 -18.07
C LEU A 313 -14.44 -35.38 -18.98
N ASN A 314 -13.39 -35.98 -19.53
CA ASN A 314 -13.46 -37.24 -20.26
C ASN A 314 -13.78 -38.38 -19.29
N THR A 315 -14.56 -39.38 -19.70
CA THR A 315 -14.89 -40.53 -18.84
C THR A 315 -13.71 -41.47 -18.58
N THR A 316 -12.61 -41.33 -19.32
CA THR A 316 -11.34 -42.03 -19.08
C THR A 316 -10.43 -41.14 -18.21
N PHE A 317 -10.05 -41.62 -17.02
CA PHE A 317 -9.28 -40.83 -16.04
C PHE A 317 -7.98 -40.26 -16.61
N ALA A 318 -7.21 -41.09 -17.32
CA ALA A 318 -5.91 -40.70 -17.88
C ALA A 318 -6.00 -39.54 -18.89
N ASN A 319 -7.13 -39.43 -19.62
CA ASN A 319 -7.32 -38.42 -20.66
C ASN A 319 -7.58 -37.01 -20.09
N ASN A 320 -7.78 -36.88 -18.78
CA ASN A 320 -8.06 -35.58 -18.15
C ASN A 320 -6.79 -34.85 -17.69
N TRP A 321 -5.65 -35.52 -17.61
CA TRP A 321 -4.41 -34.87 -17.19
C TRP A 321 -3.78 -34.06 -18.32
N LYS A 322 -3.35 -32.84 -18.00
CA LYS A 322 -2.43 -32.08 -18.84
C LYS A 322 -1.01 -32.26 -18.30
N GLY A 323 -0.23 -33.11 -18.96
CA GLY A 323 1.12 -33.44 -18.52
C GLY A 323 1.15 -34.42 -17.35
N ALA A 324 2.26 -34.46 -16.62
CA ALA A 324 2.43 -35.37 -15.48
C ALA A 324 1.69 -34.86 -14.24
N SER A 325 0.99 -35.75 -13.53
CA SER A 325 0.44 -35.47 -12.22
C SER A 325 1.52 -35.54 -11.13
N THR A 326 1.27 -34.86 -10.01
CA THR A 326 2.11 -34.87 -8.81
C THR A 326 1.47 -35.77 -7.76
N LEU A 327 2.21 -36.74 -7.22
CA LEU A 327 1.80 -37.51 -6.06
C LEU A 327 1.81 -36.60 -4.82
N ALA A 328 0.62 -36.17 -4.39
CA ALA A 328 0.45 -35.25 -3.27
C ALA A 328 0.41 -35.99 -1.93
N PHE A 329 -0.25 -37.14 -1.85
CA PHE A 329 -0.35 -37.93 -0.62
C PHE A 329 -0.41 -39.43 -0.94
N SER A 330 0.23 -40.25 -0.10
CA SER A 330 0.11 -41.71 -0.13
C SER A 330 0.23 -42.22 1.30
N GLY A 331 -0.82 -42.89 1.80
CA GLY A 331 -0.83 -43.43 3.15
C GLY A 331 -2.24 -43.63 3.70
N THR A 332 -2.35 -43.75 5.02
CA THR A 332 -3.65 -43.84 5.70
C THR A 332 -4.14 -42.46 6.12
N LEU A 333 -5.27 -42.02 5.56
CA LEU A 333 -5.99 -40.83 6.02
C LEU A 333 -6.93 -41.22 7.17
N ASN A 334 -6.76 -40.57 8.32
CA ASN A 334 -7.66 -40.71 9.45
C ASN A 334 -8.70 -39.59 9.44
N VAL A 335 -9.96 -39.98 9.27
CA VAL A 335 -11.13 -39.09 9.31
C VAL A 335 -11.72 -39.17 10.72
N PRO A 336 -11.81 -38.06 11.48
CA PRO A 336 -12.30 -38.08 12.85
C PRO A 336 -13.81 -38.28 12.93
N SER A 337 -14.33 -38.72 14.08
CA SER A 337 -15.77 -38.63 14.37
C SER A 337 -16.14 -37.18 14.67
N VAL A 338 -17.29 -36.71 14.16
CA VAL A 338 -17.77 -35.34 14.36
C VAL A 338 -19.27 -35.38 14.62
N ALA A 339 -19.71 -34.73 15.70
CA ALA A 339 -21.13 -34.52 15.94
C ALA A 339 -21.74 -33.62 14.86
N ALA A 340 -23.06 -33.69 14.66
CA ALA A 340 -23.77 -32.81 13.73
C ALA A 340 -23.42 -31.34 13.99
N GLN A 341 -22.98 -30.63 12.94
CA GLN A 341 -22.56 -29.23 13.02
C GLN A 341 -23.60 -28.32 12.33
N THR A 342 -23.80 -27.12 12.88
CA THR A 342 -24.60 -26.05 12.26
C THR A 342 -23.73 -24.94 11.67
N ASN A 343 -22.44 -24.91 11.99
CA ASN A 343 -21.50 -23.87 11.56
C ASN A 343 -20.70 -24.33 10.32
N PRO A 344 -20.87 -23.70 9.13
CA PRO A 344 -20.16 -24.07 7.91
C PRO A 344 -18.66 -23.75 7.95
N THR A 345 -18.16 -23.01 8.94
CA THR A 345 -16.73 -22.63 9.01
C THR A 345 -15.83 -23.70 9.64
N VAL A 346 -16.39 -24.83 10.08
CA VAL A 346 -15.66 -25.92 10.75
C VAL A 346 -15.13 -26.93 9.72
N TRP A 347 -13.81 -27.04 9.59
CA TRP A 347 -13.12 -27.95 8.66
C TRP A 347 -12.55 -29.16 9.41
N THR A 348 -12.99 -30.36 9.05
CA THR A 348 -12.85 -31.56 9.90
C THR A 348 -11.87 -32.58 9.35
N VAL A 349 -11.83 -32.77 8.03
CA VAL A 349 -10.89 -33.69 7.37
C VAL A 349 -9.74 -32.88 6.81
N LYS A 350 -8.50 -33.23 7.16
CA LYS A 350 -7.28 -32.55 6.67
C LYS A 350 -6.40 -33.55 5.94
N ILE A 351 -6.01 -33.20 4.71
CA ILE A 351 -5.13 -34.04 3.89
C ILE A 351 -3.87 -33.23 3.60
N PRO A 352 -2.79 -33.43 4.37
CA PRO A 352 -1.53 -32.75 4.12
C PRO A 352 -0.88 -33.32 2.85
N PHE A 353 -0.27 -32.46 2.04
CA PHE A 353 0.52 -32.93 0.92
C PHE A 353 1.94 -33.24 1.39
N SER A 354 2.37 -34.47 1.14
CA SER A 354 3.78 -34.89 1.24
C SER A 354 4.67 -34.13 0.26
N THR A 355 4.12 -33.74 -0.91
CA THR A 355 4.77 -32.91 -1.91
C THR A 355 3.89 -31.69 -2.20
N PRO A 356 4.31 -30.46 -1.81
CA PRO A 356 3.59 -29.24 -2.18
C PRO A 356 3.43 -29.11 -3.70
N PHE A 357 2.30 -28.56 -4.13
CA PHE A 357 1.96 -28.38 -5.54
C PHE A 357 1.77 -26.91 -5.87
N THR A 358 2.54 -26.38 -6.82
CA THR A 358 2.34 -25.02 -7.33
C THR A 358 1.32 -25.05 -8.45
N TYR A 359 0.11 -24.61 -8.15
CA TYR A 359 -0.94 -24.41 -9.14
C TYR A 359 -0.73 -23.10 -9.91
N MET A 360 -0.87 -23.19 -11.23
CA MET A 360 -0.73 -22.07 -12.16
C MET A 360 -1.97 -22.01 -13.08
N PRO A 361 -2.88 -21.04 -12.88
CA PRO A 361 -4.09 -20.89 -13.69
C PRO A 361 -3.84 -20.76 -15.21
N SER A 362 -2.64 -20.31 -15.60
CA SER A 362 -2.21 -20.22 -17.01
C SER A 362 -2.00 -21.59 -17.65
N GLU A 363 -1.74 -22.63 -16.87
CA GLU A 363 -1.51 -23.97 -17.37
C GLU A 363 -2.80 -24.79 -17.50
N GLY A 364 -3.91 -24.38 -16.89
CA GLY A 364 -5.20 -25.07 -17.01
C GLY A 364 -6.03 -24.96 -15.73
N ASN A 365 -7.11 -25.73 -15.67
CA ASN A 365 -7.93 -25.87 -14.45
C ASN A 365 -7.21 -26.78 -13.44
N PHE A 366 -7.48 -26.58 -12.14
CA PHE A 366 -6.91 -27.43 -11.09
C PHE A 366 -7.64 -28.79 -11.07
N LEU A 367 -6.86 -29.87 -11.14
CA LEU A 367 -7.38 -31.24 -11.13
C LEU A 367 -6.75 -32.00 -9.97
N TRP A 368 -7.56 -32.74 -9.23
CA TRP A 368 -7.06 -33.71 -8.25
C TRP A 368 -7.77 -35.06 -8.43
N GLU A 369 -7.07 -36.12 -8.09
CA GLU A 369 -7.54 -37.50 -8.16
C GLU A 369 -7.23 -38.23 -6.86
N ALA A 370 -8.20 -38.93 -6.31
CA ALA A 370 -8.08 -39.77 -5.13
C ALA A 370 -8.40 -41.23 -5.48
N GLN A 371 -7.55 -42.13 -5.03
CA GLN A 371 -7.72 -43.57 -5.11
C GLN A 371 -7.84 -44.11 -3.68
N ASN A 372 -9.02 -44.60 -3.33
CA ASN A 372 -9.35 -45.14 -2.02
C ASN A 372 -9.63 -46.65 -2.15
N SER A 373 -8.75 -47.46 -1.59
CA SER A 373 -8.81 -48.94 -1.67
C SER A 373 -9.43 -49.60 -0.42
N ARG A 374 -10.14 -48.84 0.43
CA ARG A 374 -10.80 -49.40 1.63
C ARG A 374 -11.90 -50.39 1.25
N THR A 375 -11.85 -51.64 1.75
CA THR A 375 -12.79 -52.76 1.46
C THR A 375 -14.15 -52.69 2.15
N VAL A 376 -14.38 -51.77 3.09
CA VAL A 376 -15.54 -51.84 4.00
C VAL A 376 -16.67 -50.88 3.61
N THR A 377 -17.89 -51.42 3.52
CA THR A 377 -19.16 -50.69 3.36
C THR A 377 -19.80 -50.38 4.71
N THR A 378 -19.29 -49.36 5.41
CA THR A 378 -20.01 -48.74 6.54
C THR A 378 -21.00 -47.70 6.02
N THR A 379 -21.93 -47.24 6.88
CA THR A 379 -22.75 -46.05 6.61
C THR A 379 -21.86 -44.91 6.12
N PRO A 380 -22.16 -44.29 4.96
CA PRO A 380 -21.26 -43.32 4.37
C PRO A 380 -21.23 -42.01 5.15
N ASN A 381 -20.04 -41.42 5.24
CA ASN A 381 -19.89 -40.04 5.68
C ASN A 381 -20.24 -39.10 4.53
N TYR A 382 -20.97 -38.02 4.82
CA TYR A 382 -21.39 -37.03 3.83
C TYR A 382 -20.65 -35.72 4.05
N PHE A 383 -19.94 -35.26 3.02
CA PHE A 383 -19.23 -34.00 3.01
C PHE A 383 -20.06 -32.91 2.33
N ASP A 384 -19.81 -31.66 2.71
CA ASP A 384 -20.50 -30.53 2.12
C ASP A 384 -20.15 -30.39 0.63
N ALA A 385 -21.16 -30.24 -0.21
CA ALA A 385 -20.99 -30.19 -1.66
C ALA A 385 -21.97 -29.19 -2.27
N VAL A 386 -21.63 -28.71 -3.45
CA VAL A 386 -22.49 -27.86 -4.27
C VAL A 386 -22.76 -28.53 -5.61
N SER A 387 -24.02 -28.43 -6.04
CA SER A 387 -24.49 -28.89 -7.35
C SER A 387 -25.17 -27.76 -8.11
N GLY A 388 -25.09 -27.81 -9.44
CA GLY A 388 -25.65 -26.79 -10.33
C GLY A 388 -24.62 -25.72 -10.71
N SER A 389 -25.09 -24.60 -11.27
CA SER A 389 -24.23 -23.54 -11.84
C SER A 389 -23.22 -22.96 -10.86
N GLY A 390 -23.51 -22.97 -9.55
CA GLY A 390 -22.60 -22.49 -8.50
C GLY A 390 -21.42 -23.43 -8.20
N ALA A 391 -21.39 -24.64 -8.76
CA ALA A 391 -20.35 -25.63 -8.46
C ALA A 391 -19.02 -25.40 -9.20
N LYS A 392 -19.05 -24.73 -10.36
CA LYS A 392 -17.87 -24.40 -11.20
C LYS A 392 -16.84 -25.53 -11.29
N GLY A 393 -17.33 -26.75 -11.46
CA GLY A 393 -16.50 -27.95 -11.42
C GLY A 393 -17.32 -29.20 -11.73
N SER A 394 -16.61 -30.28 -11.98
CA SER A 394 -17.19 -31.60 -12.26
C SER A 394 -16.41 -32.65 -11.52
N ARG A 395 -17.06 -33.79 -11.30
CA ARG A 395 -16.40 -34.98 -10.81
C ARG A 395 -16.53 -36.14 -11.79
N LEU A 396 -15.53 -36.99 -11.79
CA LEU A 396 -15.51 -38.29 -12.44
C LEU A 396 -15.24 -39.34 -11.35
N TYR A 397 -16.05 -40.38 -11.27
CA TYR A 397 -15.89 -41.38 -10.22
C TYR A 397 -16.18 -42.80 -10.70
N ASN A 398 -15.53 -43.78 -10.07
CA ASN A 398 -15.81 -45.19 -10.23
C ASN A 398 -15.81 -45.84 -8.85
N SER A 399 -16.96 -46.38 -8.44
CA SER A 399 -17.19 -46.94 -7.10
C SER A 399 -16.96 -48.46 -7.01
N THR A 400 -16.39 -49.08 -8.04
CA THR A 400 -16.10 -50.53 -8.05
C THR A 400 -14.61 -50.83 -7.96
N SER A 401 -13.74 -49.88 -8.36
CA SER A 401 -12.29 -50.04 -8.28
C SER A 401 -11.55 -48.72 -8.09
N ALA A 402 -10.57 -48.72 -7.17
CA ALA A 402 -9.64 -47.62 -6.95
C ALA A 402 -8.67 -47.40 -8.13
N THR A 403 -8.53 -48.37 -9.02
CA THR A 403 -7.63 -48.34 -10.19
C THR A 403 -8.38 -48.38 -11.52
N ALA A 404 -9.71 -48.21 -11.52
CA ALA A 404 -10.53 -48.23 -12.72
C ALA A 404 -10.03 -47.25 -13.79
N THR A 405 -10.02 -47.66 -15.06
CA THR A 405 -9.58 -46.79 -16.17
C THR A 405 -10.64 -45.77 -16.59
N THR A 406 -11.92 -46.09 -16.40
CA THR A 406 -13.07 -45.26 -16.74
C THR A 406 -14.00 -45.04 -15.54
N GLY A 407 -14.84 -44.00 -15.61
CA GLY A 407 -15.82 -43.67 -14.58
C GLY A 407 -17.05 -42.94 -15.10
N SER A 408 -17.96 -42.64 -14.17
CA SER A 408 -19.18 -41.87 -14.41
C SER A 408 -18.91 -40.38 -14.19
N LEU A 409 -19.20 -39.57 -15.22
CA LEU A 409 -19.10 -38.11 -15.14
C LEU A 409 -20.35 -37.53 -14.47
N GLN A 410 -20.15 -36.58 -13.57
CA GLN A 410 -21.20 -35.70 -13.10
C GLN A 410 -20.73 -34.25 -13.21
N SER A 411 -21.31 -33.54 -14.18
CA SER A 411 -21.03 -32.13 -14.41
C SER A 411 -21.69 -31.25 -13.35
N ASN A 412 -21.10 -30.06 -13.11
CA ASN A 412 -21.63 -29.06 -12.18
C ASN A 412 -21.81 -29.61 -10.76
N TYR A 413 -20.81 -30.35 -10.27
CA TYR A 413 -20.83 -30.98 -8.97
C TYR A 413 -19.46 -30.94 -8.31
N HIS A 414 -19.41 -30.47 -7.06
CA HIS A 414 -18.16 -30.09 -6.43
C HIS A 414 -18.19 -30.25 -4.90
N VAL A 415 -17.17 -30.89 -4.33
CA VAL A 415 -16.95 -30.94 -2.87
C VAL A 415 -16.39 -29.61 -2.37
N VAL A 416 -17.08 -28.99 -1.42
CA VAL A 416 -16.59 -27.76 -0.80
C VAL A 416 -15.32 -28.06 -0.02
N MET A 417 -14.21 -27.47 -0.45
CA MET A 417 -12.89 -27.71 0.12
C MET A 417 -12.13 -26.42 0.36
N ARG A 418 -11.27 -26.41 1.37
CA ARG A 418 -10.37 -25.32 1.70
C ARG A 418 -8.95 -25.74 1.37
N LEU A 419 -8.31 -25.04 0.46
CA LEU A 419 -6.89 -25.26 0.18
C LEU A 419 -6.03 -24.66 1.29
N ASP A 420 -5.11 -25.48 1.80
CA ASP A 420 -4.05 -25.04 2.70
C ASP A 420 -2.90 -24.58 1.81
N GLY A 421 -2.72 -23.27 1.68
CA GLY A 421 -1.68 -22.70 0.82
C GLY A 421 -0.99 -21.50 1.45
N ALA A 422 0.24 -21.21 1.02
CA ALA A 422 0.88 -19.92 1.33
C ALA A 422 0.03 -18.77 0.74
N PRO A 423 0.20 -17.51 1.19
CA PRO A 423 -0.37 -16.36 0.51
C PRO A 423 -0.16 -16.46 -1.01
N PRO A 424 -1.06 -15.91 -1.85
CA PRO A 424 -0.88 -15.93 -3.29
C PRO A 424 0.55 -15.51 -3.63
N VAL A 425 1.17 -16.27 -4.51
CA VAL A 425 2.48 -15.91 -5.02
C VAL A 425 2.27 -14.69 -5.90
N VAL A 426 2.65 -13.52 -5.40
CA VAL A 426 2.51 -12.27 -6.13
C VAL A 426 3.80 -11.97 -6.88
N ALA A 427 3.67 -11.16 -7.93
CA ALA A 427 4.81 -10.53 -8.56
C ALA A 427 5.57 -9.70 -7.52
N GLY A 428 6.82 -10.09 -7.24
CA GLY A 428 7.76 -9.35 -6.42
C GLY A 428 8.62 -8.42 -7.27
N ALA A 429 9.88 -8.24 -6.84
CA ALA A 429 10.83 -7.40 -7.56
C ALA A 429 11.09 -7.91 -8.98
N VAL A 430 11.04 -6.99 -9.96
CA VAL A 430 11.58 -7.23 -11.30
C VAL A 430 13.02 -6.71 -11.31
N VAL A 431 13.95 -7.59 -11.64
CA VAL A 431 15.38 -7.29 -11.69
C VAL A 431 15.96 -7.59 -13.08
N PRO A 432 16.67 -6.65 -13.70
CA PRO A 432 17.00 -5.33 -13.17
C PRO A 432 15.80 -4.38 -13.02
N LYS A 433 15.91 -3.41 -12.12
CA LYS A 433 14.82 -2.44 -11.84
C LYS A 433 14.48 -1.62 -13.10
N GLY A 434 13.19 -1.41 -13.37
CA GLY A 434 12.69 -0.63 -14.51
C GLY A 434 12.28 -1.45 -15.74
N TYR A 435 12.38 -2.79 -15.68
CA TYR A 435 12.01 -3.69 -16.76
C TYR A 435 10.66 -4.41 -16.55
N ASP A 436 9.82 -3.95 -15.62
CA ASP A 436 8.51 -4.53 -15.33
C ASP A 436 7.52 -4.36 -16.50
N ALA A 437 7.56 -3.22 -17.18
CA ALA A 437 6.73 -2.90 -18.34
C ALA A 437 7.52 -2.66 -19.64
N THR A 438 8.85 -2.81 -19.60
CA THR A 438 9.74 -2.51 -20.73
C THR A 438 10.58 -3.73 -21.07
N SER A 439 10.69 -4.04 -22.36
CA SER A 439 11.54 -5.12 -22.87
C SER A 439 13.03 -4.80 -22.72
N GLY A 440 13.84 -5.83 -22.54
CA GLY A 440 15.29 -5.72 -22.61
C GLY A 440 15.79 -5.34 -24.01
N ASN A 441 17.02 -4.83 -24.08
CA ASN A 441 17.69 -4.51 -25.34
C ASN A 441 18.47 -5.70 -25.94
N SER A 442 18.43 -6.87 -25.30
CA SER A 442 19.20 -8.05 -25.71
C SER A 442 18.39 -9.35 -25.56
N ALA A 443 18.99 -10.47 -25.96
CA ALA A 443 18.39 -11.80 -25.86
C ALA A 443 19.40 -12.82 -25.34
N ASN A 444 19.02 -13.59 -24.32
CA ASN A 444 19.90 -14.55 -23.67
C ASN A 444 19.31 -15.97 -23.70
N SER A 445 20.07 -16.93 -24.23
CA SER A 445 19.70 -18.34 -24.19
C SER A 445 20.05 -19.04 -22.87
N TYR A 446 20.90 -18.43 -22.05
CA TYR A 446 21.26 -18.92 -20.72
C TYR A 446 20.37 -18.29 -19.64
N PRO A 447 20.01 -19.00 -18.56
CA PRO A 447 20.31 -20.41 -18.28
C PRO A 447 19.27 -21.39 -18.82
N PHE A 448 18.08 -20.94 -19.22
CA PHE A 448 16.93 -21.82 -19.39
C PHE A 448 16.78 -22.41 -20.80
N GLY A 449 17.42 -21.81 -21.80
CA GLY A 449 17.25 -22.17 -23.20
C GLY A 449 18.36 -23.03 -23.78
N TYR A 450 19.55 -23.05 -23.17
CA TYR A 450 20.69 -23.86 -23.62
C TYR A 450 20.86 -25.13 -22.77
N TYR A 451 21.72 -26.07 -23.17
CA TYR A 451 22.00 -27.34 -22.48
C TYR A 451 23.45 -27.44 -22.03
N ASN A 452 23.78 -28.42 -21.17
CA ASN A 452 25.13 -28.66 -20.63
C ASN A 452 25.86 -27.38 -20.18
N LEU A 453 25.22 -26.60 -19.29
CA LEU A 453 25.70 -25.28 -18.90
C LEU A 453 25.74 -25.09 -17.38
N ARG A 454 26.67 -24.26 -16.93
CA ARG A 454 26.67 -23.63 -15.61
C ARG A 454 26.55 -22.13 -15.79
N TYR A 455 25.61 -21.53 -15.09
CA TYR A 455 25.28 -20.12 -15.21
C TYR A 455 25.10 -19.53 -13.84
N MET A 456 25.58 -18.30 -13.65
CA MET A 456 25.42 -17.54 -12.43
C MET A 456 25.09 -16.10 -12.80
N GLN A 457 24.19 -15.47 -12.06
CA GLN A 457 23.76 -14.10 -12.28
C GLN A 457 23.61 -13.37 -10.94
N ALA A 458 24.14 -12.15 -10.88
CA ALA A 458 24.08 -11.31 -9.70
C ALA A 458 23.24 -10.05 -9.95
N HIS A 459 22.52 -9.62 -8.91
CA HIS A 459 21.73 -8.40 -8.88
C HIS A 459 22.10 -7.56 -7.66
N ALA A 460 22.18 -6.24 -7.86
CA ALA A 460 22.56 -5.34 -6.78
C ALA A 460 21.49 -5.30 -5.69
N ASN A 461 21.91 -5.14 -4.44
CA ASN A 461 20.98 -5.15 -3.31
C ASN A 461 20.08 -3.90 -3.32
N THR A 462 20.54 -2.82 -3.94
CA THR A 462 19.79 -1.59 -4.21
C THR A 462 18.65 -1.75 -5.21
N GLU A 463 18.58 -2.88 -5.92
CA GLU A 463 17.46 -3.19 -6.82
C GLU A 463 16.21 -3.67 -6.06
N PHE A 464 16.33 -3.93 -4.75
CA PHE A 464 15.28 -4.48 -3.91
C PHE A 464 14.82 -3.45 -2.87
N SER A 465 13.50 -3.38 -2.63
CA SER A 465 12.89 -2.43 -1.69
C SER A 465 12.96 -2.87 -0.22
N GLY A 466 13.42 -4.10 0.06
CA GLY A 466 13.52 -4.63 1.41
C GLY A 466 13.68 -6.15 1.44
N ASN A 467 13.53 -6.71 2.63
CA ASN A 467 13.56 -8.15 2.84
C ASN A 467 12.37 -8.83 2.15
N MET A 468 12.59 -10.01 1.57
CA MET A 468 11.52 -10.77 0.92
C MET A 468 11.72 -12.27 0.99
N THR A 469 10.62 -13.02 1.02
CA THR A 469 10.62 -14.48 0.89
C THR A 469 10.27 -14.85 -0.53
N ILE A 470 11.26 -15.30 -1.28
CA ILE A 470 11.15 -15.69 -2.69
C ILE A 470 10.67 -17.15 -2.74
N GLN A 471 9.54 -17.36 -3.42
CA GLN A 471 8.88 -18.65 -3.63
C GLN A 471 9.08 -19.19 -5.05
N GLY A 472 9.69 -18.39 -5.93
CA GLY A 472 9.94 -18.76 -7.30
C GLY A 472 10.55 -17.61 -8.08
N MET A 473 10.70 -17.81 -9.38
CA MET A 473 11.01 -16.75 -10.31
C MET A 473 10.29 -16.98 -11.62
N ALA A 474 10.02 -15.89 -12.32
CA ALA A 474 9.49 -15.88 -13.66
C ALA A 474 10.50 -15.25 -14.60
N VAL A 475 10.56 -15.77 -15.83
CA VAL A 475 11.25 -15.15 -16.95
C VAL A 475 10.32 -15.06 -18.13
N ARG A 476 10.49 -14.00 -18.91
CA ARG A 476 9.72 -13.81 -20.15
C ARG A 476 10.57 -14.10 -21.37
N ASN A 477 9.90 -14.53 -22.42
CA ASN A 477 10.55 -14.76 -23.70
C ASN A 477 11.01 -13.44 -24.31
N ARG A 478 12.01 -13.53 -25.17
CA ARG A 478 12.37 -12.40 -26.01
C ARG A 478 11.16 -12.01 -26.88
N LEU A 479 10.80 -10.73 -26.87
CA LEU A 479 9.71 -10.23 -27.69
C LEU A 479 9.94 -10.55 -29.16
N ASN A 480 8.85 -10.84 -29.87
CA ASN A 480 8.81 -11.20 -31.29
C ASN A 480 9.50 -12.53 -31.66
N ASN A 481 9.98 -13.30 -30.68
CA ASN A 481 10.53 -14.63 -30.91
C ASN A 481 9.56 -15.71 -30.40
N ALA A 482 9.15 -16.59 -31.31
CA ALA A 482 8.49 -17.84 -30.92
C ALA A 482 9.52 -18.79 -30.28
N GLN A 483 9.06 -19.62 -29.33
CA GLN A 483 9.87 -20.64 -28.69
C GLN A 483 9.19 -22.01 -28.83
N ILE A 484 10.01 -23.05 -28.93
CA ILE A 484 9.51 -24.42 -28.94
C ILE A 484 9.49 -25.00 -27.53
N ALA A 485 8.64 -26.02 -27.32
CA ALA A 485 8.59 -26.71 -26.03
C ALA A 485 9.90 -27.46 -25.75
N GLN A 486 10.37 -27.46 -24.51
CA GLN A 486 11.58 -28.16 -24.06
C GLN A 486 11.44 -28.67 -22.63
N SER A 487 12.19 -29.72 -22.32
CA SER A 487 12.34 -30.24 -20.96
C SER A 487 13.82 -30.29 -20.60
N ARG A 488 14.20 -29.65 -19.48
CA ARG A 488 15.60 -29.49 -19.06
C ARG A 488 15.81 -30.03 -17.66
N ARG A 489 16.88 -30.81 -17.43
CA ARG A 489 17.28 -31.21 -16.07
C ARG A 489 18.08 -30.08 -15.44
N MET A 490 17.48 -29.40 -14.49
CA MET A 490 18.01 -28.19 -13.86
C MET A 490 18.27 -28.41 -12.37
N THR A 491 19.36 -27.85 -11.88
CA THR A 491 19.54 -27.51 -10.47
C THR A 491 19.73 -26.02 -10.35
N ILE A 492 18.95 -25.36 -9.50
CA ILE A 492 18.99 -23.93 -9.28
C ILE A 492 19.25 -23.67 -7.81
N ARG A 493 20.25 -22.82 -7.57
CA ARG A 493 20.66 -22.40 -6.23
C ARG A 493 20.60 -20.88 -6.14
N VAL A 494 20.28 -20.37 -4.97
CA VAL A 494 20.30 -18.92 -4.69
C VAL A 494 20.99 -18.65 -3.37
N GLY A 495 21.51 -17.44 -3.21
CA GLY A 495 22.26 -17.05 -2.04
C GLY A 495 22.73 -15.61 -2.13
N TYR A 496 23.81 -15.32 -1.40
CA TYR A 496 24.39 -13.99 -1.30
C TYR A 496 25.77 -13.95 -1.93
N THR A 497 26.16 -12.77 -2.43
CA THR A 497 27.54 -12.44 -2.76
C THR A 497 27.94 -11.10 -2.16
N SER A 498 29.19 -11.00 -1.71
CA SER A 498 29.82 -9.72 -1.35
C SER A 498 30.57 -9.07 -2.52
N GLN A 499 30.70 -9.78 -3.65
CA GLN A 499 31.36 -9.26 -4.84
C GLN A 499 30.50 -8.14 -5.46
N ASN A 500 31.15 -7.14 -6.05
CA ASN A 500 30.43 -6.16 -6.86
C ASN A 500 29.64 -6.91 -7.96
N PRO A 501 28.32 -6.70 -8.10
CA PRO A 501 27.51 -7.47 -9.04
C PRO A 501 27.92 -7.30 -10.52
N ARG A 502 28.73 -6.30 -10.87
CA ARG A 502 29.34 -6.14 -12.20
C ARG A 502 30.70 -6.83 -12.37
N ALA A 503 31.31 -7.29 -11.28
CA ALA A 503 32.66 -7.85 -11.24
C ALA A 503 32.69 -9.17 -10.46
N LEU A 504 31.85 -10.14 -10.85
CA LEU A 504 31.94 -11.49 -10.31
C LEU A 504 33.30 -12.11 -10.62
N ASN A 505 33.82 -12.90 -9.69
CA ASN A 505 35.01 -13.72 -9.90
C ASN A 505 34.72 -14.77 -10.98
N THR A 506 35.68 -15.07 -11.85
CA THR A 506 35.50 -16.07 -12.91
C THR A 506 35.39 -17.50 -12.38
N THR A 507 35.75 -17.74 -11.12
CA THR A 507 35.55 -19.02 -10.40
C THR A 507 34.20 -19.01 -9.69
N PHE A 508 33.29 -19.91 -10.07
CA PHE A 508 31.91 -19.93 -9.56
C PHE A 508 31.84 -20.02 -8.03
N ALA A 509 32.67 -20.88 -7.41
CA ALA A 509 32.65 -21.09 -5.97
C ALA A 509 33.02 -19.84 -5.17
N SER A 510 33.91 -18.99 -5.71
CA SER A 510 34.43 -17.79 -5.05
C SER A 510 33.41 -16.64 -4.98
N ASN A 511 32.27 -16.77 -5.66
CA ASN A 511 31.22 -15.74 -5.64
C ASN A 511 30.22 -15.93 -4.50
N TRP A 512 30.18 -17.08 -3.84
CA TRP A 512 29.26 -17.31 -2.74
C TRP A 512 29.79 -16.71 -1.44
N LEU A 513 28.97 -15.87 -0.79
CA LEU A 513 29.26 -15.36 0.56
C LEU A 513 29.02 -16.43 1.64
N SER A 514 28.11 -17.36 1.37
CA SER A 514 27.75 -18.47 2.26
C SER A 514 27.27 -19.66 1.43
N THR A 515 27.10 -20.83 2.06
CA THR A 515 26.50 -22.00 1.40
C THR A 515 25.16 -21.62 0.76
N PRO A 516 24.98 -21.85 -0.55
CA PRO A 516 23.76 -21.46 -1.24
C PRO A 516 22.61 -22.43 -0.95
N THR A 517 21.37 -21.93 -1.03
CA THR A 517 20.17 -22.74 -0.90
C THR A 517 19.80 -23.33 -2.25
N THR A 518 19.70 -24.66 -2.34
CA THR A 518 19.11 -25.32 -3.51
C THR A 518 17.61 -25.10 -3.48
N VAL A 519 17.09 -24.35 -4.45
CA VAL A 519 15.67 -23.96 -4.51
C VAL A 519 14.90 -24.75 -5.55
N PHE A 520 15.56 -25.33 -6.55
CA PHE A 520 14.93 -26.23 -7.50
C PHE A 520 15.91 -27.31 -7.96
N THR A 521 15.44 -28.55 -8.00
CA THR A 521 16.11 -29.67 -8.66
C THR A 521 15.06 -30.51 -9.37
N GLY A 522 15.30 -30.85 -10.64
CA GLY A 522 14.43 -31.74 -11.41
C GLY A 522 14.32 -31.35 -12.87
N VAL A 523 13.27 -31.86 -13.54
CA VAL A 523 12.95 -31.49 -14.92
C VAL A 523 12.11 -30.21 -14.92
N LEU A 524 12.62 -29.17 -15.56
CA LEU A 524 11.91 -27.93 -15.87
C LEU A 524 11.35 -28.01 -17.28
N ASN A 525 10.03 -27.88 -17.41
CA ASN A 525 9.35 -27.87 -18.70
C ASN A 525 9.08 -26.43 -19.13
N THR A 526 9.60 -26.04 -20.29
CA THR A 526 9.25 -24.79 -20.96
C THR A 526 8.24 -25.12 -22.06
N PRO A 527 6.99 -24.65 -22.02
CA PRO A 527 6.04 -24.92 -23.09
C PRO A 527 6.42 -24.19 -24.37
N ALA A 528 5.78 -24.54 -25.49
CA ALA A 528 5.90 -23.76 -26.72
C ALA A 528 5.18 -22.43 -26.52
N PHE A 529 5.79 -21.34 -26.99
CA PHE A 529 5.23 -20.01 -26.86
C PHE A 529 5.21 -19.32 -28.23
N PRO A 530 4.07 -18.72 -28.62
CA PRO A 530 4.04 -17.88 -29.80
C PRO A 530 4.91 -16.62 -29.57
N ALA A 531 5.28 -15.97 -30.67
CA ALA A 531 5.90 -14.66 -30.62
C ALA A 531 5.00 -13.68 -29.84
N GLN A 532 5.55 -13.01 -28.84
CA GLN A 532 4.82 -12.07 -27.98
C GLN A 532 5.32 -10.64 -28.19
N THR A 533 4.41 -9.66 -28.14
CA THR A 533 4.73 -8.22 -28.22
C THR A 533 4.60 -7.50 -26.87
N ASN A 534 3.97 -8.14 -25.87
CA ASN A 534 3.68 -7.52 -24.58
C ASN A 534 4.72 -7.93 -23.52
N PRO A 535 5.59 -7.01 -23.07
CA PRO A 535 6.63 -7.32 -22.08
C PRO A 535 6.07 -7.69 -20.69
N LYS A 536 4.78 -7.51 -20.43
CA LYS A 536 4.16 -7.90 -19.14
C LYS A 536 3.84 -9.39 -19.05
N ILE A 537 4.04 -10.16 -20.12
CA ILE A 537 3.74 -11.60 -20.15
C ILE A 537 4.97 -12.42 -19.73
N TRP A 538 4.92 -12.95 -18.50
CA TRP A 538 5.95 -13.82 -17.94
C TRP A 538 5.66 -15.29 -18.27
N THR A 539 6.43 -15.83 -19.21
CA THR A 539 6.14 -17.08 -19.90
C THR A 539 6.60 -18.31 -19.14
N LEU A 540 7.85 -18.33 -18.65
CA LEU A 540 8.40 -19.44 -17.90
C LEU A 540 8.38 -19.12 -16.42
N GLN A 541 7.75 -20.00 -15.64
CA GLN A 541 7.65 -19.91 -14.20
C GLN A 541 8.48 -21.04 -13.59
N VAL A 542 9.36 -20.72 -12.64
CA VAL A 542 10.23 -21.66 -11.95
C VAL A 542 9.90 -21.62 -10.46
N PRO A 543 9.08 -22.56 -9.96
CA PRO A 543 8.73 -22.60 -8.55
C PRO A 543 9.93 -23.04 -7.71
N TYR A 544 10.09 -22.45 -6.53
CA TYR A 544 11.07 -22.90 -5.56
C TYR A 544 10.46 -24.00 -4.69
N ARG A 545 11.09 -25.17 -4.66
CA ARG A 545 10.79 -26.27 -3.73
C ARG A 545 11.13 -25.88 -2.29
N THR A 546 12.18 -25.08 -2.14
CA THR A 546 12.62 -24.51 -0.86
C THR A 546 12.58 -22.98 -1.00
N PRO A 547 11.69 -22.28 -0.30
CA PRO A 547 11.67 -20.81 -0.33
C PRO A 547 13.00 -20.22 0.14
N PHE A 548 13.34 -19.03 -0.38
CA PHE A 548 14.57 -18.33 -0.01
C PHE A 548 14.25 -16.97 0.58
N VAL A 549 14.69 -16.73 1.82
CA VAL A 549 14.58 -15.42 2.48
C VAL A 549 15.78 -14.56 2.07
N TYR A 550 15.52 -13.55 1.26
CA TYR A 550 16.51 -12.57 0.84
C TYR A 550 16.46 -11.32 1.72
N VAL A 551 17.62 -10.94 2.25
CA VAL A 551 17.83 -9.78 3.13
C VAL A 551 18.90 -8.90 2.49
N PRO A 552 18.54 -7.79 1.81
CA PRO A 552 19.50 -6.97 1.04
C PRO A 552 20.71 -6.46 1.83
N SER A 553 20.61 -6.32 3.15
CA SER A 553 21.73 -5.92 4.02
C SER A 553 22.81 -6.99 4.21
N ARG A 554 22.52 -8.27 3.89
CA ARG A 554 23.49 -9.37 3.98
C ARG A 554 24.40 -9.49 2.75
N GLY A 555 24.06 -8.82 1.65
CA GLY A 555 24.81 -8.89 0.39
C GLY A 555 23.90 -8.82 -0.83
N HIS A 556 24.51 -8.95 -2.00
CA HIS A 556 23.81 -8.96 -3.29
C HIS A 556 23.15 -10.30 -3.58
N PHE A 557 22.04 -10.28 -4.32
CA PHE A 557 21.33 -11.49 -4.70
C PHE A 557 22.13 -12.24 -5.78
N LEU A 558 22.41 -13.52 -5.54
CA LEU A 558 23.13 -14.39 -6.47
C LEU A 558 22.30 -15.63 -6.79
N MET A 559 22.08 -15.89 -8.08
CA MET A 559 21.41 -17.09 -8.58
C MET A 559 22.40 -17.91 -9.41
N GLU A 560 22.48 -19.21 -9.19
CA GLU A 560 23.15 -20.17 -10.05
C GLU A 560 22.15 -21.16 -10.64
N ALA A 561 22.31 -21.49 -11.92
CA ALA A 561 21.57 -22.52 -12.61
C ALA A 561 22.55 -23.47 -13.33
N GLN A 562 22.41 -24.76 -13.06
CA GLN A 562 23.12 -25.84 -13.73
C GLN A 562 22.12 -26.62 -14.58
N ASN A 563 22.39 -26.73 -15.89
CA ASN A 563 21.61 -27.56 -16.79
C ASN A 563 22.43 -28.78 -17.20
N SER A 564 22.03 -29.97 -16.75
CA SER A 564 22.72 -31.23 -17.03
C SER A 564 22.12 -32.00 -18.21
N SER A 565 21.19 -31.40 -18.97
CA SER A 565 20.74 -31.99 -20.24
C SER A 565 21.89 -32.02 -21.25
N THR A 566 21.97 -33.09 -22.05
CA THR A 566 23.08 -33.35 -22.97
C THR A 566 22.85 -32.86 -24.40
N ALA A 567 21.61 -32.50 -24.76
CA ALA A 567 21.26 -32.00 -26.09
C ALA A 567 20.01 -31.09 -26.05
N GLY A 568 19.84 -30.23 -27.05
CA GLY A 568 18.58 -29.55 -27.36
C GLY A 568 18.77 -28.29 -28.21
N THR A 569 17.67 -27.64 -28.58
CA THR A 569 17.70 -26.36 -29.32
C THR A 569 17.78 -25.17 -28.35
N SER A 570 18.11 -23.98 -28.84
CA SER A 570 18.19 -22.77 -28.01
C SER A 570 16.86 -22.01 -27.97
N ASN A 571 16.32 -21.76 -26.77
CA ASN A 571 15.26 -20.77 -26.55
C ASN A 571 15.86 -19.46 -26.02
N PHE A 572 15.33 -18.30 -26.43
CA PHE A 572 15.86 -16.99 -26.04
C PHE A 572 14.92 -16.22 -25.11
N PHE A 573 15.46 -15.81 -23.97
CA PHE A 573 14.75 -15.04 -22.94
C PHE A 573 15.14 -13.57 -22.99
N ASP A 574 14.22 -12.73 -22.52
CA ASP A 574 14.43 -11.28 -22.49
C ASP A 574 15.54 -10.90 -21.51
N SER A 575 16.41 -10.00 -21.94
CA SER A 575 17.62 -9.68 -21.20
C SER A 575 18.10 -8.28 -21.51
N VAL A 576 18.87 -7.72 -20.60
CA VAL A 576 19.50 -6.41 -20.78
C VAL A 576 21.00 -6.58 -20.81
N ASN A 577 21.63 -5.89 -21.76
CA ASN A 577 23.07 -5.70 -21.84
C ASN A 577 23.36 -4.19 -21.96
N SER A 578 23.82 -3.58 -20.86
CA SER A 578 24.04 -2.13 -20.79
C SER A 578 25.15 -1.77 -19.81
N THR A 579 25.85 -0.67 -20.10
CA THR A 579 26.81 -0.07 -19.16
C THR A 579 26.15 0.48 -17.90
N THR A 580 24.83 0.72 -17.90
CA THR A 580 24.08 1.18 -16.72
C THR A 580 23.42 0.06 -15.92
N ASN A 581 23.38 -1.18 -16.43
CA ASN A 581 22.81 -2.30 -15.70
C ASN A 581 23.71 -2.67 -14.51
N PRO A 582 23.21 -2.65 -13.26
CA PRO A 582 24.04 -2.96 -12.10
C PRO A 582 24.42 -4.46 -11.99
N GLY A 583 23.76 -5.37 -12.71
CA GLY A 583 24.04 -6.80 -12.63
C GLY A 583 25.11 -7.33 -13.59
N SER A 584 25.38 -8.63 -13.50
CA SER A 584 26.18 -9.38 -14.47
C SER A 584 25.79 -10.85 -14.52
N ARG A 585 26.33 -11.55 -15.51
CA ARG A 585 26.29 -13.00 -15.62
C ARG A 585 27.70 -13.59 -15.70
N LEU A 586 27.86 -14.80 -15.18
CA LEU A 586 29.02 -15.66 -15.34
C LEU A 586 28.53 -16.99 -15.93
N PHE A 587 29.10 -17.45 -17.02
CA PHE A 587 28.60 -18.66 -17.70
C PHE A 587 29.70 -19.56 -18.24
N ASN A 588 29.40 -20.85 -18.29
CA ASN A 588 30.16 -21.87 -18.98
C ASN A 588 29.18 -22.78 -19.71
N ASN A 589 29.37 -22.98 -21.02
CA ASN A 589 28.47 -23.73 -21.89
C ASN A 589 29.06 -25.06 -22.37
N THR A 590 30.16 -25.51 -21.78
CA THR A 590 30.79 -26.81 -22.09
C THR A 590 30.61 -27.84 -20.97
N SER A 591 30.30 -27.40 -19.75
CA SER A 591 30.00 -28.29 -18.63
C SER A 591 29.08 -27.66 -17.59
N SER A 592 28.08 -28.43 -17.15
CA SER A 592 27.22 -28.06 -16.01
C SER A 592 27.93 -28.00 -14.66
N THR A 593 29.14 -28.56 -14.55
CA THR A 593 29.94 -28.61 -13.31
C THR A 593 31.24 -27.82 -13.40
N ALA A 594 31.45 -27.04 -14.47
CA ALA A 594 32.66 -26.25 -14.68
C ALA A 594 33.02 -25.40 -13.45
N ALA A 595 34.31 -25.37 -13.08
CA ALA A 595 34.79 -24.56 -11.95
C ALA A 595 34.85 -23.06 -12.30
N THR A 596 35.12 -22.74 -13.56
CA THR A 596 35.29 -21.37 -14.08
C THR A 596 34.35 -21.06 -15.23
N GLY A 597 34.12 -19.78 -15.49
CA GLY A 597 33.30 -19.29 -16.59
C GLY A 597 33.73 -17.92 -17.12
N THR A 598 32.99 -17.45 -18.12
CA THR A 598 33.19 -16.14 -18.77
C THR A 598 32.25 -15.10 -18.18
N LEU A 599 32.80 -13.96 -17.75
CA LEU A 599 32.04 -12.84 -17.21
C LEU A 599 31.42 -11.99 -18.32
N GLY A 600 30.12 -11.71 -18.23
CA GLY A 600 29.41 -10.70 -19.00
C GLY A 600 28.92 -9.58 -18.10
N ALA A 601 29.76 -8.59 -17.84
CA ALA A 601 29.42 -7.43 -17.02
C ALA A 601 28.29 -6.60 -17.66
N GLY A 602 27.29 -6.20 -16.88
CA GLY A 602 26.12 -5.46 -17.37
C GLY A 602 25.12 -6.30 -18.16
N TYR A 603 25.31 -7.62 -18.24
CA TYR A 603 24.44 -8.54 -18.98
C TYR A 603 23.68 -9.49 -18.03
N THR A 604 22.37 -9.33 -17.92
CA THR A 604 21.48 -10.18 -17.12
C THR A 604 20.20 -10.59 -17.86
N VAL A 605 19.70 -11.80 -17.61
CA VAL A 605 18.30 -12.15 -17.89
C VAL A 605 17.40 -11.32 -16.99
N ILE A 606 16.28 -10.83 -17.50
CA ILE A 606 15.30 -10.11 -16.69
C ILE A 606 14.45 -11.14 -15.92
N LEU A 607 14.48 -11.06 -14.60
CA LEU A 607 13.75 -11.95 -13.70
C LEU A 607 12.63 -11.15 -13.02
N GLN A 608 11.43 -11.74 -12.92
CA GLN A 608 10.46 -11.34 -11.92
C GLN A 608 10.54 -12.34 -10.78
N LEU A 609 10.97 -11.89 -9.61
CA LEU A 609 10.93 -12.73 -8.44
C LEU A 609 9.49 -12.94 -8.02
N GLN A 610 9.12 -14.19 -7.82
CA GLN A 610 7.84 -14.55 -7.25
C GLN A 610 8.03 -14.61 -5.75
N VAL A 611 7.40 -13.69 -5.03
CA VAL A 611 7.49 -13.65 -3.57
C VAL A 611 6.24 -14.27 -2.99
N THR A 612 6.34 -14.83 -1.79
CA THR A 612 5.15 -14.90 -0.95
C THR A 612 4.62 -13.48 -0.94
N GLY A 613 3.42 -13.25 -1.49
CA GLY A 613 2.76 -11.98 -1.22
C GLY A 613 2.90 -11.80 0.27
N SER A 614 3.49 -10.68 0.70
CA SER A 614 3.35 -10.28 2.09
C SER A 614 1.86 -10.43 2.33
N GLY A 615 1.41 -11.52 2.97
CA GLY A 615 0.00 -11.68 3.30
C GLY A 615 -0.23 -10.46 4.14
N SER A 616 -0.91 -9.45 3.56
CA SER A 616 -0.62 -8.03 3.78
C SER A 616 -0.08 -7.84 5.18
N GLY A 617 1.25 -7.73 5.32
CA GLY A 617 1.89 -7.90 6.63
C GLY A 617 1.13 -7.09 7.66
N VAL A 618 0.93 -7.63 8.86
CA VAL A 618 -0.04 -7.12 9.85
C VAL A 618 -0.18 -5.61 9.74
N THR A 619 -1.36 -5.11 9.40
CA THR A 619 -1.50 -3.73 8.93
C THR A 619 -2.16 -2.88 10.00
N LEU A 620 -1.48 -1.81 10.36
CA LEU A 620 -1.99 -0.73 11.19
C LEU A 620 -2.54 0.38 10.30
N SER A 621 -3.74 0.84 10.61
CA SER A 621 -4.36 2.05 10.04
C SER A 621 -5.14 2.82 11.10
N ASN A 622 -5.82 3.89 10.72
CA ASN A 622 -6.63 4.70 11.63
C ASN A 622 -7.95 5.15 11.00
N THR A 623 -8.94 5.43 11.86
CA THR A 623 -10.18 6.14 11.48
C THR A 623 -10.31 7.36 12.39
N GLY A 624 -10.44 8.55 11.79
CA GLY A 624 -10.35 9.82 12.52
C GLY A 624 -8.91 10.27 12.72
N VAL A 625 -8.71 11.39 13.43
CA VAL A 625 -7.39 11.98 13.70
C VAL A 625 -7.23 12.32 15.19
N PRO A 626 -6.00 12.36 15.71
CA PRO A 626 -5.72 12.69 17.10
C PRO A 626 -6.07 14.14 17.44
N THR A 627 -7.28 14.40 17.94
CA THR A 627 -7.71 15.72 18.41
C THR A 627 -7.99 15.66 19.92
N ILE A 628 -7.53 16.65 20.70
CA ILE A 628 -7.83 16.72 22.15
C ILE A 628 -9.35 16.71 22.39
N ASN A 629 -9.76 16.14 23.51
CA ASN A 629 -11.17 15.97 23.87
C ASN A 629 -11.99 15.13 22.86
N ALA A 630 -11.32 14.35 22.01
CA ALA A 630 -11.93 13.41 21.09
C ALA A 630 -11.22 12.05 21.16
N SER A 631 -11.82 11.05 20.53
CA SER A 631 -11.19 9.75 20.30
C SER A 631 -11.03 9.51 18.81
N PHE A 632 -9.98 8.78 18.45
CA PHE A 632 -9.84 8.21 17.12
C PHE A 632 -9.52 6.72 17.24
N ASN A 633 -9.78 5.96 16.19
CA ASN A 633 -9.57 4.52 16.20
C ASN A 633 -8.23 4.18 15.57
N ILE A 634 -7.47 3.31 16.22
CA ILE A 634 -6.28 2.66 15.66
C ILE A 634 -6.68 1.24 15.28
N ASN A 635 -6.73 0.98 13.98
CA ASN A 635 -7.24 -0.26 13.41
C ASN A 635 -6.09 -1.22 13.08
N LEU A 636 -6.38 -2.50 13.23
CA LEU A 636 -5.54 -3.63 12.88
C LEU A 636 -6.25 -4.44 11.80
N SER A 637 -5.54 -4.84 10.77
CA SER A 637 -6.02 -5.80 9.77
C SER A 637 -4.92 -6.79 9.38
N ASN A 638 -5.31 -7.88 8.74
CA ASN A 638 -4.40 -8.93 8.26
C ASN A 638 -3.56 -9.60 9.37
N ALA A 639 -4.01 -9.51 10.62
CA ALA A 639 -3.44 -10.24 11.74
C ALA A 639 -3.99 -11.67 11.80
N SER A 640 -3.27 -12.59 12.44
CA SER A 640 -3.71 -13.98 12.62
C SER A 640 -5.05 -14.02 13.30
N THR A 641 -5.97 -14.88 12.83
CA THR A 641 -7.35 -14.91 13.31
C THR A 641 -7.43 -15.45 14.73
N ASN A 642 -8.33 -14.90 15.55
CA ASN A 642 -8.53 -15.30 16.95
C ASN A 642 -7.23 -15.29 17.77
N LYS A 643 -6.40 -14.26 17.56
CA LYS A 643 -5.15 -14.02 18.29
C LYS A 643 -5.25 -12.75 19.12
N ILE A 644 -4.41 -12.67 20.14
CA ILE A 644 -4.24 -11.44 20.91
C ILE A 644 -3.27 -10.53 20.16
N ALA A 645 -3.66 -9.27 19.97
CA ALA A 645 -2.82 -8.23 19.45
C ALA A 645 -2.68 -7.11 20.48
N ILE A 646 -1.46 -6.66 20.76
CA ILE A 646 -1.14 -5.57 21.69
C ILE A 646 -0.76 -4.33 20.89
N LEU A 647 -1.32 -3.17 21.27
CA LEU A 647 -0.92 -1.86 20.78
C LEU A 647 -0.08 -1.13 21.83
N TRP A 648 1.01 -0.49 21.40
CA TRP A 648 1.77 0.44 22.23
C TRP A 648 1.97 1.78 21.55
N LEU A 649 2.28 2.79 22.36
CA LEU A 649 2.79 4.09 21.94
C LEU A 649 4.28 4.23 22.27
N GLY A 650 4.96 5.03 21.46
CA GLY A 650 6.31 5.49 21.68
C GLY A 650 6.47 6.97 21.36
N GLY A 651 7.42 7.63 22.02
CA GLY A 651 7.87 8.99 21.70
C GLY A 651 8.90 9.04 20.57
N THR A 652 9.47 7.90 20.17
CA THR A 652 10.54 7.84 19.16
C THR A 652 10.19 6.90 18.01
N GLN A 653 10.40 7.36 16.78
CA GLN A 653 10.36 6.51 15.59
C GLN A 653 11.61 5.64 15.54
N LEU A 654 11.42 4.34 15.42
CA LEU A 654 12.48 3.36 15.25
C LEU A 654 12.48 2.78 13.83
N ASN A 655 13.54 2.05 13.50
CA ASN A 655 13.61 1.19 12.32
C ASN A 655 14.53 0.00 12.61
N ALA A 656 14.29 -0.67 13.72
CA ALA A 656 15.17 -1.74 14.21
C ALA A 656 14.69 -3.10 13.66
N SER A 657 15.52 -3.74 12.83
CA SER A 657 15.19 -5.08 12.31
C SER A 657 15.31 -6.13 13.41
N LEU A 658 14.30 -6.99 13.53
CA LEU A 658 14.32 -8.16 14.41
C LEU A 658 14.79 -9.42 13.67
N GLY A 659 15.38 -9.30 12.48
CA GLY A 659 15.56 -10.42 11.54
C GLY A 659 16.33 -11.63 12.08
N ALA A 660 17.16 -11.46 13.11
CA ALA A 660 17.87 -12.57 13.77
C ALA A 660 16.95 -13.52 14.55
N ILE A 661 15.83 -13.00 15.08
CA ILE A 661 14.92 -13.72 15.99
C ILE A 661 13.47 -13.74 15.49
N ALA A 662 13.09 -12.80 14.63
CA ALA A 662 11.81 -12.71 13.94
C ALA A 662 12.05 -12.22 12.50
N PRO A 663 12.42 -13.13 11.56
CA PRO A 663 12.69 -12.80 10.18
C PRO A 663 11.55 -11.98 9.53
N GLY A 664 11.91 -10.85 8.93
CA GLY A 664 10.97 -9.94 8.27
C GLY A 664 10.29 -8.91 9.19
N CYS A 665 10.36 -9.08 10.52
CA CYS A 665 9.79 -8.11 11.48
C CYS A 665 10.75 -6.96 11.77
N SER A 666 10.20 -5.76 11.94
CA SER A 666 10.94 -4.57 12.37
C SER A 666 10.14 -3.81 13.42
N LEU A 667 10.85 -3.25 14.39
CA LEU A 667 10.28 -2.36 15.40
C LEU A 667 10.35 -0.92 14.87
N TYR A 668 9.17 -0.30 14.73
CA TYR A 668 8.99 1.03 14.15
C TYR A 668 8.69 2.11 15.20
N SER A 669 8.31 1.73 16.41
CA SER A 669 8.03 2.65 17.53
C SER A 669 8.72 2.14 18.79
N SER A 670 9.28 3.05 19.61
CA SER A 670 9.66 2.70 20.98
C SER A 670 8.45 2.15 21.76
N LEU A 671 8.70 1.22 22.70
CA LEU A 671 7.68 0.65 23.58
C LEU A 671 7.65 1.43 24.89
N ASP A 672 7.05 2.63 24.88
CA ASP A 672 7.05 3.48 26.06
C ASP A 672 5.76 3.29 26.90
N VAL A 673 4.60 3.11 26.24
CA VAL A 673 3.31 2.92 26.89
C VAL A 673 2.49 1.83 26.20
N LEU A 674 2.02 0.83 26.95
CA LEU A 674 1.10 -0.20 26.46
C LEU A 674 -0.35 0.29 26.58
N LEU A 675 -1.07 0.38 25.45
CA LEU A 675 -2.47 0.85 25.44
C LEU A 675 -3.50 -0.26 25.68
N GLY A 676 -3.09 -1.53 25.55
CA GLY A 676 -3.94 -2.69 25.79
C GLY A 676 -3.90 -3.71 24.64
N GLY A 677 -4.72 -4.75 24.79
CA GLY A 677 -4.85 -5.83 23.82
C GLY A 677 -6.23 -5.87 23.18
N VAL A 678 -6.27 -6.24 21.89
CA VAL A 678 -7.49 -6.56 21.15
C VAL A 678 -7.42 -8.00 20.66
N SER A 679 -8.51 -8.76 20.78
CA SER A 679 -8.62 -10.05 20.09
C SER A 679 -8.93 -9.80 18.63
N THR A 680 -8.13 -10.35 17.74
CA THR A 680 -8.38 -10.31 16.30
C THR A 680 -9.59 -11.21 15.98
N GLY A 681 -10.49 -10.72 15.14
CA GLY A 681 -11.67 -11.47 14.71
C GLY A 681 -11.35 -12.58 13.70
N ALA A 682 -12.40 -13.24 13.20
CA ALA A 682 -12.30 -14.26 12.15
C ALA A 682 -11.71 -13.74 10.82
N SER A 683 -11.75 -12.43 10.60
CA SER A 683 -11.13 -11.71 9.48
C SER A 683 -9.68 -11.27 9.76
N GLY A 684 -9.16 -11.48 10.98
CA GLY A 684 -7.84 -10.99 11.35
C GLY A 684 -7.78 -9.50 11.65
N SER A 685 -8.92 -8.88 11.98
CA SER A 685 -9.02 -7.45 12.28
C SER A 685 -9.31 -7.18 13.76
N GLY A 686 -8.88 -6.01 14.24
CA GLY A 686 -9.17 -5.49 15.57
C GLY A 686 -9.11 -3.97 15.58
N THR A 687 -9.73 -3.32 16.58
CA THR A 687 -9.71 -1.86 16.70
C THR A 687 -9.55 -1.48 18.17
N ILE A 688 -8.68 -0.50 18.45
CA ILE A 688 -8.56 0.12 19.77
C ILE A 688 -8.91 1.61 19.63
N PRO A 689 -9.96 2.09 20.33
CA PRO A 689 -10.23 3.52 20.43
C PRO A 689 -9.19 4.18 21.34
N PHE A 690 -8.59 5.28 20.88
CA PHE A 690 -7.62 6.06 21.65
C PHE A 690 -8.16 7.48 21.88
N GLY A 691 -8.48 7.77 23.14
CA GLY A 691 -9.00 9.06 23.59
C GLY A 691 -7.88 10.01 24.02
N LEU A 692 -7.95 11.26 23.58
CA LEU A 692 -7.02 12.31 24.00
C LEU A 692 -7.68 13.23 25.03
N PRO A 693 -7.04 13.49 26.18
CA PRO A 693 -7.59 14.39 27.19
C PRO A 693 -7.68 15.81 26.64
N ASN A 694 -8.61 16.61 27.18
CA ASN A 694 -8.74 18.04 26.87
C ASN A 694 -7.59 18.86 27.48
N ASN A 695 -6.36 18.63 27.00
CA ASN A 695 -5.16 19.29 27.50
C ASN A 695 -4.40 19.95 26.32
N THR A 696 -4.44 21.28 26.27
CA THR A 696 -3.84 22.05 25.17
C THR A 696 -2.32 21.94 25.09
N SER A 697 -1.64 21.51 26.16
CA SER A 697 -0.18 21.24 26.11
C SER A 697 0.18 20.06 25.20
N LEU A 698 -0.79 19.22 24.86
CA LEU A 698 -0.58 18.11 23.93
C LEU A 698 -0.58 18.56 22.47
N ILE A 699 -1.16 19.72 22.13
CA ILE A 699 -1.24 20.18 20.74
C ILE A 699 0.18 20.31 20.15
N GLY A 700 0.38 19.72 18.97
CA GLY A 700 1.68 19.62 18.30
C GLY A 700 2.57 18.46 18.76
N THR A 701 2.22 17.78 19.85
CA THR A 701 2.97 16.61 20.33
C THR A 701 2.85 15.47 19.33
N LYS A 702 3.99 14.87 18.99
CA LYS A 702 4.07 13.69 18.13
C LYS A 702 4.17 12.43 18.97
N PHE A 703 3.53 11.37 18.50
CA PHE A 703 3.66 10.03 19.03
C PHE A 703 3.70 9.02 17.90
N TYR A 704 4.27 7.86 18.20
CA TYR A 704 4.38 6.73 17.31
C TYR A 704 3.69 5.53 17.93
N ASN A 705 3.22 4.59 17.13
CA ASN A 705 2.56 3.40 17.63
C ASN A 705 2.67 2.22 16.67
N GLN A 706 2.52 1.01 17.19
CA GLN A 706 2.63 -0.23 16.41
C GLN A 706 1.89 -1.36 17.13
N TYR A 707 1.38 -2.32 16.36
CA TYR A 707 0.78 -3.55 16.90
C TYR A 707 1.80 -4.69 16.93
N MET A 708 1.66 -5.57 17.92
CA MET A 708 2.31 -6.87 18.03
C MET A 708 1.22 -7.92 18.16
N VAL A 709 1.25 -8.96 17.34
CA VAL A 709 0.26 -10.04 17.37
C VAL A 709 0.95 -11.32 17.81
N PHE A 710 0.40 -11.99 18.82
CA PHE A 710 0.91 -13.28 19.26
C PHE A 710 0.51 -14.37 18.26
N ASP A 711 1.50 -14.84 17.54
CA ASP A 711 1.36 -15.72 16.39
C ASP A 711 2.43 -16.80 16.40
N SER A 712 2.14 -17.87 17.13
CA SER A 712 3.07 -18.97 17.40
C SER A 712 3.66 -19.67 16.17
N GLY A 713 3.08 -19.49 14.98
CA GLY A 713 3.62 -20.06 13.74
C GLY A 713 4.31 -19.07 12.82
N ALA A 714 4.40 -17.79 13.18
CA ALA A 714 4.98 -16.76 12.31
C ALA A 714 6.51 -16.83 12.23
N ASN A 715 7.16 -17.03 13.38
CA ASN A 715 8.61 -17.17 13.52
C ASN A 715 8.96 -17.79 14.88
N THR A 716 10.26 -17.91 15.18
CA THR A 716 10.78 -18.47 16.43
C THR A 716 10.32 -17.76 17.70
N LEU A 717 9.97 -16.47 17.64
CA LEU A 717 9.40 -15.74 18.77
C LEU A 717 7.88 -15.88 18.89
N GLY A 718 7.22 -16.50 17.90
CA GLY A 718 5.78 -16.64 17.91
C GLY A 718 5.05 -15.30 17.90
N LEU A 719 5.57 -14.30 17.20
CA LEU A 719 4.97 -12.97 17.11
C LEU A 719 5.05 -12.38 15.71
N THR A 720 4.18 -11.43 15.42
CA THR A 720 4.32 -10.51 14.28
C THR A 720 4.17 -9.08 14.72
N LEU A 721 4.72 -8.16 13.93
CA LEU A 721 4.65 -6.73 14.13
C LEU A 721 3.98 -6.08 12.93
N SER A 722 3.21 -5.03 13.17
CA SER A 722 2.59 -4.26 12.10
C SER A 722 3.54 -3.26 11.44
N ASN A 723 3.08 -2.52 10.43
CA ASN A 723 3.70 -1.22 10.10
C ASN A 723 3.56 -0.24 11.28
N GLY A 724 4.33 0.84 11.27
CA GLY A 724 4.24 1.93 12.25
C GLY A 724 3.14 2.93 11.91
N GLY A 725 2.61 3.59 12.94
CA GLY A 725 1.77 4.78 12.88
C GLY A 725 2.46 5.97 13.54
N ALA A 726 2.24 7.17 13.01
CA ALA A 726 2.73 8.45 13.53
C ALA A 726 1.57 9.44 13.61
N GLY A 727 1.23 9.87 14.82
CA GLY A 727 0.21 10.87 15.08
C GLY A 727 0.79 12.19 15.58
N MET A 728 0.21 13.31 15.17
CA MET A 728 0.47 14.63 15.76
C MET A 728 -0.84 15.17 16.32
N VAL A 729 -0.88 15.43 17.63
CA VAL A 729 -2.10 15.87 18.31
C VAL A 729 -2.49 17.27 17.85
N GLY A 730 -3.74 17.41 17.43
CA GLY A 730 -4.40 18.69 17.18
C GLY A 730 -5.37 19.04 18.31
N GLY A 731 -5.98 20.22 18.29
CA GLY A 731 -6.95 20.61 19.31
C GLY A 731 -7.68 21.88 19.02
#